data_AF-L2F4T5-F1
#
_entry.id   AF-L2F4T5-F1
#
_cell.length_a   1.000
_cell.length_b   1.000
_cell.length_c   1.000
_cell.angle_alpha   90.00
_cell.angle_beta   90.00
_cell.angle_gamma   90.00
#
_symmetry.space_group_name_H-M   'P 1'
#
loop_
_entity.id
_entity.type
_entity.pdbx_description
1 polymer ?
#
loop_
_entity_poly.entity_id
_entity_poly.type
_entity_poly.pdbx_seq_one_letter_code
_entity_poly.pdbx_strand_id
1 'polypeptide(L)'
;MSNTNTTNQISETNKQIHTLLACLTDKQTPPFAVLLLPQLHKITFDFSPISLTHLQKFCQCLQQKGMTTEKLYAQQGGQALLMAIAVYLGEYLAHKTDHVIVWYDYQHALQEIAIQNQQHNTNFHLEPTFGNSLIGKIGDVYCQPLIMVERLLMPDTADELGTFVHAMQTAIFAKAQVHLFDEPNQVAYQYLAKIKTGKLLDPHIGFFAELQTLQFDYSEQSLTNLDKILTNIQQKLANQQIHYQNFIQNPSYQKFCYLLGFYIGMTASRLANVAVKWANFEQMTQLLGDDFSGSGSKVSLENRFLLLMENHYRMPMLVITNRLFGIAPNFPATAIEFYQHIHAQNAGIFCVFSQTQLQNLQLQNLPTLTDLPKNWQQILNVLAKILNQQMLSISQHKLPKPLIFSLQKLANNQIQPKTEQLNHNDDTQALNDFHQKMQQYQSIAPILIGCYPMIANLPTGRQPALRLDIRCTQPKLHLSLILPYRLSDFALFPFVSNQNHPNGENFVAIQAFVWQLYQTLAPLKLLNGQWADYWLDNLTSVNDNWTTTPIKQQKTALAKQLTIQLFAPTSHNQSAIGVNINMPKFDVKQVLWQGFDLPKYVLDIDPNKRAYLQVFAPTRLLNDELLTQAQATANLYHHGKVVWGVVLKADNTLSKADELQGFDRENLHTAEILYDPTGQTSIDQLLAFAKPLQALAQQDLATLNQLPTDQAFFSMHFQDERSRIFGHAYPDSLTNATNSSVKINNPIKISSLWIWRPHLPNAMLTLPILPIIVNQQANLAEMGRIMALPGIFWQQKDEFSKQFYQYWLAKGLTQFEQNLEVSQTLIATKIHQVQQHKSLENRLYPRFKATKTPNQQATMHTTPSANTKISTNTEVSITKNKTATINDSHNQNHNQKVALTPQLQQTLQQQLLANQARLQSSLSTTDKDKERKLYIIGAVVAVVVILTFIMASLLK
;
A
#
# COMPACT_ATOMS: atom_id res chain seq x y z
N MET A 1 -32.92 -7.56 38.47
CA MET A 1 -31.98 -7.89 39.56
C MET A 1 -32.01 -9.41 39.69
N SER A 2 -30.92 -10.17 39.58
CA SER A 2 -29.50 -9.78 39.54
C SER A 2 -28.76 -10.71 38.58
N ASN A 3 -27.98 -10.17 37.64
CA ASN A 3 -27.24 -10.98 36.67
C ASN A 3 -25.80 -10.46 36.55
N THR A 4 -25.07 -10.60 37.65
CA THR A 4 -23.69 -10.11 37.84
C THR A 4 -22.98 -11.05 38.82
N ASN A 5 -22.40 -12.15 38.34
CA ASN A 5 -21.44 -12.97 39.12
C ASN A 5 -20.59 -13.95 38.28
N THR A 6 -20.97 -14.30 37.06
CA THR A 6 -20.24 -15.26 36.21
C THR A 6 -18.87 -14.78 35.71
N THR A 7 -18.57 -13.47 35.75
CA THR A 7 -17.34 -12.91 35.18
C THR A 7 -16.10 -12.98 36.09
N ASN A 8 -16.23 -13.29 37.38
CA ASN A 8 -15.12 -13.18 38.34
C ASN A 8 -14.34 -14.49 38.61
N GLN A 9 -14.93 -15.68 38.42
CA GLN A 9 -14.27 -16.96 38.74
C GLN A 9 -13.31 -17.47 37.65
N ILE A 10 -13.47 -17.03 36.40
CA ILE A 10 -12.59 -17.38 35.26
C ILE A 10 -11.12 -16.90 35.49
N SER A 11 -10.86 -16.10 36.53
CA SER A 11 -9.50 -15.58 36.81
C SER A 11 -8.59 -16.50 37.62
N GLU A 12 -9.09 -17.48 38.39
CA GLU A 12 -8.26 -18.16 39.40
C GLU A 12 -7.47 -19.35 38.86
N THR A 13 -8.12 -20.27 38.14
CA THR A 13 -7.47 -21.39 37.45
C THR A 13 -6.38 -20.88 36.49
N ASN A 14 -6.69 -19.84 35.71
CA ASN A 14 -5.73 -19.21 34.81
C ASN A 14 -4.52 -18.57 35.54
N LYS A 15 -4.67 -17.99 36.74
CA LYS A 15 -3.54 -17.51 37.56
C LYS A 15 -2.64 -18.65 38.05
N GLN A 16 -3.23 -19.78 38.45
CA GLN A 16 -2.48 -20.97 38.85
C GLN A 16 -1.68 -21.55 37.68
N ILE A 17 -2.30 -21.60 36.50
CA ILE A 17 -1.66 -22.02 35.23
C ILE A 17 -0.51 -21.11 34.85
N HIS A 18 -0.68 -19.79 34.86
CA HIS A 18 0.42 -18.85 34.60
C HIS A 18 1.57 -19.01 35.59
N THR A 19 1.26 -19.27 36.87
CA THR A 19 2.29 -19.57 37.89
C THR A 19 3.06 -20.85 37.55
N LEU A 20 2.35 -21.95 37.23
CA LEU A 20 2.97 -23.23 36.85
C LEU A 20 3.81 -23.10 35.57
N LEU A 21 3.34 -22.35 34.57
CA LEU A 21 4.05 -22.13 33.32
C LEU A 21 5.35 -21.34 33.54
N ALA A 22 5.30 -20.24 34.30
CA ALA A 22 6.48 -19.45 34.66
C ALA A 22 7.52 -20.26 35.46
N CYS A 23 7.09 -21.24 36.26
CA CYS A 23 8.01 -22.15 36.95
C CYS A 23 8.78 -23.06 35.99
N LEU A 24 8.24 -23.35 34.80
CA LEU A 24 8.90 -24.13 33.75
C LEU A 24 9.72 -23.26 32.78
N THR A 25 9.12 -22.18 32.24
CA THR A 25 9.74 -21.33 31.22
C THR A 25 10.84 -20.45 31.80
N ASP A 26 10.54 -19.76 32.90
CA ASP A 26 11.41 -18.75 33.50
C ASP A 26 12.28 -19.35 34.61
N LYS A 27 12.12 -20.65 34.88
CA LYS A 27 12.76 -21.42 35.96
C LYS A 27 12.58 -20.80 37.35
N GLN A 28 11.46 -20.09 37.55
CA GLN A 28 11.10 -19.54 38.85
C GLN A 28 10.77 -20.64 39.86
N THR A 29 11.03 -20.38 41.15
CA THR A 29 10.64 -21.28 42.23
C THR A 29 9.19 -20.97 42.64
N PRO A 30 8.24 -21.93 42.53
CA PRO A 30 6.86 -21.69 42.92
C PRO A 30 6.71 -21.48 44.44
N PRO A 31 5.62 -20.81 44.89
CA PRO A 31 5.27 -20.68 46.30
C PRO A 31 4.74 -22.01 46.93
N PHE A 32 4.79 -23.11 46.19
CA PHE A 32 4.34 -24.44 46.59
C PHE A 32 5.32 -25.51 46.09
N ALA A 33 5.30 -26.71 46.69
CA ALA A 33 6.18 -27.79 46.30
C ALA A 33 5.83 -28.34 44.90
N VAL A 34 6.83 -28.48 44.03
CA VAL A 34 6.75 -29.22 42.76
C VAL A 34 7.75 -30.37 42.80
N LEU A 35 7.26 -31.59 42.64
CA LEU A 35 8.08 -32.80 42.66
C LEU A 35 9.07 -32.79 41.49
N LEU A 36 10.33 -33.13 41.75
CA LEU A 36 11.41 -33.18 40.74
C LEU A 36 11.67 -31.85 39.98
N LEU A 37 11.35 -30.70 40.59
CA LEU A 37 11.62 -29.37 40.00
C LEU A 37 13.08 -29.17 39.53
N PRO A 38 14.14 -29.59 40.27
CA PRO A 38 15.52 -29.45 39.80
C PRO A 38 15.85 -30.29 38.57
N GLN A 39 15.09 -31.36 38.29
CA GLN A 39 15.21 -32.18 37.09
C GLN A 39 14.41 -31.56 35.93
N LEU A 40 13.21 -31.02 36.19
CA LEU A 40 12.46 -30.23 35.22
C LEU A 40 13.28 -29.03 34.72
N HIS A 41 13.92 -28.28 35.62
CA HIS A 41 14.75 -27.12 35.26
C HIS A 41 15.99 -27.43 34.41
N LYS A 42 16.32 -28.70 34.18
CA LYS A 42 17.34 -29.11 33.18
C LYS A 42 16.80 -29.10 31.76
N ILE A 43 15.48 -29.18 31.58
CA ILE A 43 14.81 -29.03 30.29
C ILE A 43 14.70 -27.53 29.99
N THR A 44 14.92 -27.16 28.73
CA THR A 44 14.59 -25.83 28.22
C THR A 44 13.15 -25.88 27.69
N PHE A 45 12.23 -25.25 28.41
CA PHE A 45 10.81 -25.19 28.05
C PHE A 45 10.54 -23.96 27.16
N ASP A 46 10.99 -24.03 25.90
CA ASP A 46 10.95 -22.94 24.90
C ASP A 46 9.85 -23.07 23.83
N PHE A 47 9.03 -24.13 23.94
CA PHE A 47 7.98 -24.54 23.00
C PHE A 47 8.49 -25.07 21.66
N SER A 48 9.76 -25.47 21.59
CA SER A 48 10.35 -26.13 20.42
C SER A 48 10.01 -27.65 20.37
N PRO A 49 10.22 -28.32 19.22
CA PRO A 49 10.14 -29.79 19.15
C PRO A 49 11.19 -30.49 20.02
N ILE A 50 12.31 -29.81 20.32
CA ILE A 50 13.38 -30.30 21.18
C ILE A 50 12.90 -30.36 22.64
N SER A 51 12.13 -29.37 23.10
CA SER A 51 11.56 -29.39 24.46
C SER A 51 10.57 -30.54 24.66
N LEU A 52 9.72 -30.85 23.67
CA LEU A 52 8.85 -32.04 23.69
C LEU A 52 9.67 -33.33 23.73
N THR A 53 10.74 -33.42 22.93
CA THR A 53 11.63 -34.60 22.92
C THR A 53 12.28 -34.82 24.29
N HIS A 54 12.70 -33.73 24.97
CA HIS A 54 13.24 -33.79 26.33
C HIS A 54 12.17 -34.14 27.38
N LEU A 55 10.96 -33.61 27.23
CA LEU A 55 9.82 -33.93 28.10
C LEU A 55 9.41 -35.41 27.98
N GLN A 56 9.35 -35.96 26.76
CA GLN A 56 9.08 -37.37 26.52
C GLN A 56 10.14 -38.26 27.16
N LYS A 57 11.43 -37.93 26.99
CA LYS A 57 12.55 -38.62 27.67
C LYS A 57 12.44 -38.53 29.20
N PHE A 58 11.98 -37.40 29.75
CA PHE A 58 11.74 -37.25 31.18
C PHE A 58 10.61 -38.17 31.68
N CYS A 59 9.47 -38.23 30.97
CA CYS A 59 8.39 -39.16 31.29
C CYS A 59 8.84 -40.63 31.18
N GLN A 60 9.61 -40.99 30.14
CA GLN A 60 10.21 -42.33 29.99
C GLN A 60 11.14 -42.67 31.16
N CYS A 61 11.94 -41.71 31.66
CA CYS A 61 12.76 -41.92 32.87
C CYS A 61 11.93 -42.14 34.15
N LEU A 62 10.69 -41.64 34.22
CA LEU A 62 9.76 -41.89 35.34
C LEU A 62 9.09 -43.27 35.20
N GLN A 63 8.61 -43.58 33.99
CA GLN A 63 8.05 -44.88 33.58
C GLN A 63 9.04 -46.02 33.87
N GLN A 64 10.32 -45.88 33.49
CA GLN A 64 11.40 -46.84 33.79
C GLN A 64 11.66 -47.04 35.29
N LYS A 65 11.29 -46.08 36.14
CA LYS A 65 11.34 -46.17 37.61
C LYS A 65 10.04 -46.71 38.22
N GLY A 66 9.10 -47.15 37.39
CA GLY A 66 7.79 -47.65 37.82
C GLY A 66 6.88 -46.59 38.43
N MET A 67 7.07 -45.31 38.08
CA MET A 67 6.29 -44.18 38.58
C MET A 67 5.03 -43.99 37.71
N THR A 68 3.88 -44.40 38.22
CA THR A 68 2.56 -44.15 37.60
C THR A 68 1.99 -42.80 38.05
N THR A 69 0.93 -42.31 37.40
CA THR A 69 0.22 -41.10 37.84
C THR A 69 -0.30 -41.21 39.27
N GLU A 70 -0.86 -42.36 39.68
CA GLU A 70 -1.30 -42.60 41.06
C GLU A 70 -0.15 -42.47 42.07
N LYS A 71 1.01 -43.08 41.79
CA LYS A 71 2.20 -43.01 42.66
C LYS A 71 2.79 -41.59 42.74
N LEU A 72 2.73 -40.84 41.65
CA LEU A 72 3.14 -39.44 41.63
C LEU A 72 2.14 -38.57 42.40
N TYR A 73 0.84 -38.76 42.20
CA TYR A 73 -0.22 -38.01 42.88
C TYR A 73 -0.17 -38.18 44.40
N ALA A 74 0.18 -39.37 44.89
CA ALA A 74 0.38 -39.66 46.32
C ALA A 74 1.61 -38.96 46.96
N GLN A 75 2.49 -38.34 46.17
CA GLN A 75 3.70 -37.67 46.68
C GLN A 75 3.52 -36.15 46.77
N GLN A 76 4.14 -35.54 47.78
CA GLN A 76 4.11 -34.09 47.98
C GLN A 76 4.64 -33.36 46.74
N GLY A 77 3.82 -32.50 46.16
CA GLY A 77 4.13 -31.75 44.93
C GLY A 77 4.03 -32.55 43.62
N GLY A 78 3.62 -33.82 43.66
CA GLY A 78 3.47 -34.64 42.46
C GLY A 78 2.25 -34.27 41.60
N GLN A 79 1.15 -33.85 42.22
CA GLN A 79 0.03 -33.24 41.48
C GLN A 79 0.50 -32.00 40.70
N ALA A 80 1.30 -31.12 41.31
CA ALA A 80 1.80 -29.91 40.67
C ALA A 80 2.77 -30.22 39.51
N LEU A 81 3.57 -31.29 39.61
CA LEU A 81 4.38 -31.82 38.51
C LEU A 81 3.50 -32.25 37.32
N LEU A 82 2.45 -33.06 37.57
CA LEU A 82 1.54 -33.54 36.53
C LEU A 82 0.78 -32.37 35.86
N MET A 83 0.31 -31.40 36.65
CA MET A 83 -0.34 -30.18 36.12
C MET A 83 0.63 -29.33 35.30
N ALA A 84 1.87 -29.12 35.75
CA ALA A 84 2.85 -28.31 35.04
C ALA A 84 3.15 -28.90 33.64
N ILE A 85 3.30 -30.23 33.55
CA ILE A 85 3.46 -30.93 32.27
C ILE A 85 2.23 -30.76 31.39
N ALA A 86 1.02 -31.00 31.92
CA ALA A 86 -0.21 -30.90 31.15
C ALA A 86 -0.49 -29.47 30.64
N VAL A 87 -0.23 -28.47 31.48
CA VAL A 87 -0.24 -27.05 31.11
C VAL A 87 0.73 -26.80 29.97
N TYR A 88 1.98 -27.25 30.08
CA TYR A 88 2.97 -27.08 29.03
C TYR A 88 2.54 -27.71 27.70
N LEU A 89 1.91 -28.89 27.71
CA LEU A 89 1.38 -29.54 26.50
C LEU A 89 0.21 -28.77 25.87
N GLY A 90 -0.70 -28.23 26.68
CA GLY A 90 -1.80 -27.39 26.19
C GLY A 90 -1.31 -26.06 25.61
N GLU A 91 -0.40 -25.39 26.31
CA GLU A 91 0.24 -24.15 25.86
C GLU A 91 1.10 -24.40 24.61
N TYR A 92 1.86 -25.50 24.53
CA TYR A 92 2.56 -25.90 23.30
C TYR A 92 1.59 -26.03 22.12
N LEU A 93 0.43 -26.68 22.31
CA LEU A 93 -0.58 -26.80 21.25
C LEU A 93 -1.16 -25.44 20.84
N ALA A 94 -1.44 -24.56 21.81
CA ALA A 94 -1.89 -23.19 21.56
C ALA A 94 -0.84 -22.39 20.76
N HIS A 95 0.40 -22.38 21.25
CA HIS A 95 1.57 -21.76 20.61
C HIS A 95 1.88 -22.32 19.22
N LYS A 96 1.57 -23.60 18.95
CA LYS A 96 1.85 -24.28 17.67
C LYS A 96 0.66 -24.25 16.70
N THR A 97 -0.52 -23.82 17.14
CA THR A 97 -1.72 -23.64 16.29
C THR A 97 -2.18 -22.20 16.15
N ASP A 98 -1.59 -21.25 16.86
CA ASP A 98 -1.95 -19.82 16.85
C ASP A 98 -3.37 -19.52 17.40
N HIS A 99 -3.88 -20.39 18.26
CA HIS A 99 -5.18 -20.26 18.91
C HIS A 99 -5.03 -19.93 20.38
N VAL A 100 -5.93 -19.11 20.92
CA VAL A 100 -6.01 -18.87 22.37
C VAL A 100 -6.48 -20.15 23.05
N ILE A 101 -5.80 -20.52 24.14
CA ILE A 101 -6.25 -21.55 25.07
C ILE A 101 -7.01 -20.90 26.22
N VAL A 102 -8.20 -21.40 26.50
CA VAL A 102 -8.98 -21.07 27.69
C VAL A 102 -9.04 -22.32 28.54
N TRP A 103 -8.56 -22.22 29.78
CA TRP A 103 -8.51 -23.36 30.68
C TRP A 103 -9.73 -23.42 31.59
N TYR A 104 -10.27 -24.62 31.73
CA TYR A 104 -11.39 -24.95 32.59
C TYR A 104 -10.98 -26.06 33.57
N ASP A 105 -11.42 -25.93 34.82
CA ASP A 105 -11.57 -27.09 35.69
C ASP A 105 -12.79 -27.93 35.27
N TYR A 106 -12.93 -29.10 35.87
CA TYR A 106 -14.02 -30.04 35.60
C TYR A 106 -15.44 -29.44 35.73
N GLN A 107 -15.68 -28.58 36.73
CA GLN A 107 -17.01 -28.02 36.97
C GLN A 107 -17.39 -26.98 35.91
N HIS A 108 -16.45 -26.11 35.53
CA HIS A 108 -16.67 -25.16 34.45
C HIS A 108 -16.75 -25.86 33.07
N ALA A 109 -15.99 -26.92 32.85
CA ALA A 109 -16.07 -27.71 31.61
C ALA A 109 -17.45 -28.37 31.43
N LEU A 110 -18.04 -28.90 32.50
CA LEU A 110 -19.43 -29.43 32.48
C LEU A 110 -20.45 -28.36 32.08
N GLN A 111 -20.30 -27.11 32.56
CA GLN A 111 -21.20 -26.00 32.22
C GLN A 111 -21.12 -25.64 30.73
N GLU A 112 -19.90 -25.50 30.19
CA GLU A 112 -19.67 -25.25 28.76
C GLU A 112 -20.26 -26.37 27.87
N ILE A 113 -20.05 -27.64 28.26
CA ILE A 113 -20.58 -28.81 27.54
C ILE A 113 -22.11 -28.82 27.58
N ALA A 114 -22.74 -28.48 28.71
CA ALA A 114 -24.19 -28.38 28.81
C ALA A 114 -24.77 -27.30 27.86
N ILE A 115 -24.09 -26.15 27.74
CA ILE A 115 -24.46 -25.08 26.79
C ILE A 115 -24.32 -25.57 25.35
N GLN A 116 -23.22 -26.25 24.99
CA GLN A 116 -23.04 -26.80 23.64
C GLN A 116 -24.06 -27.89 23.29
N ASN A 117 -24.39 -28.76 24.24
CA ASN A 117 -25.42 -29.78 24.08
C ASN A 117 -26.78 -29.16 23.73
N GLN A 118 -27.16 -28.06 24.40
CA GLN A 118 -28.39 -27.31 24.08
C GLN A 118 -28.33 -26.65 22.70
N GLN A 119 -27.20 -26.05 22.33
CA GLN A 119 -27.02 -25.35 21.06
C GLN A 119 -27.01 -26.28 19.84
N HIS A 120 -26.46 -27.48 19.98
CA HIS A 120 -26.28 -28.44 18.89
C HIS A 120 -27.25 -29.63 18.94
N ASN A 121 -28.16 -29.67 19.93
CA ASN A 121 -29.09 -30.77 20.19
C ASN A 121 -28.36 -32.13 20.33
N THR A 122 -27.30 -32.14 21.15
CA THR A 122 -26.48 -33.32 21.47
C THR A 122 -26.58 -33.69 22.94
N ASN A 123 -26.15 -34.89 23.32
CA ASN A 123 -26.21 -35.40 24.69
C ASN A 123 -24.88 -36.01 25.13
N PHE A 124 -23.79 -35.22 25.03
CA PHE A 124 -22.46 -35.65 25.47
C PHE A 124 -22.29 -35.44 26.98
N HIS A 125 -21.75 -36.42 27.70
CA HIS A 125 -21.41 -36.33 29.13
C HIS A 125 -19.90 -36.45 29.34
N LEU A 126 -19.36 -35.70 30.29
CA LEU A 126 -17.95 -35.71 30.65
C LEU A 126 -17.76 -36.47 31.97
N GLU A 127 -17.01 -37.56 31.94
CA GLU A 127 -16.80 -38.41 33.12
C GLU A 127 -15.84 -37.76 34.15
N PRO A 128 -16.05 -37.96 35.47
CA PRO A 128 -15.23 -37.39 36.53
C PRO A 128 -13.91 -38.15 36.73
N THR A 129 -12.99 -38.06 35.77
CA THR A 129 -11.66 -38.69 35.81
C THR A 129 -10.52 -37.69 36.09
N PHE A 130 -9.36 -38.18 36.52
CA PHE A 130 -8.16 -37.34 36.68
C PHE A 130 -7.78 -36.64 35.37
N GLY A 131 -7.77 -37.40 34.26
CA GLY A 131 -7.58 -36.86 32.91
C GLY A 131 -8.53 -35.71 32.49
N ASN A 132 -9.72 -35.64 33.10
CA ASN A 132 -10.72 -34.59 32.86
C ASN A 132 -10.70 -33.45 33.88
N SER A 133 -9.79 -33.47 34.86
CA SER A 133 -9.70 -32.47 35.93
C SER A 133 -9.21 -31.10 35.45
N LEU A 134 -8.50 -31.05 34.31
CA LEU A 134 -8.04 -29.84 33.63
C LEU A 134 -8.24 -29.99 32.13
N ILE A 135 -9.03 -29.09 31.53
CA ILE A 135 -9.36 -29.11 30.11
C ILE A 135 -9.02 -27.75 29.48
N GLY A 136 -8.21 -27.78 28.43
CA GLY A 136 -7.86 -26.58 27.65
C GLY A 136 -8.71 -26.49 26.38
N LYS A 137 -9.49 -25.44 26.21
CA LYS A 137 -10.21 -25.15 24.97
C LYS A 137 -9.34 -24.28 24.07
N ILE A 138 -8.82 -24.86 22.99
CA ILE A 138 -7.93 -24.24 22.02
C ILE A 138 -8.77 -23.89 20.79
N GLY A 139 -9.19 -22.63 20.69
CA GLY A 139 -10.25 -22.23 19.74
C GLY A 139 -11.56 -22.97 20.01
N ASP A 140 -12.07 -23.71 19.02
CA ASP A 140 -13.31 -24.50 19.12
C ASP A 140 -13.07 -26.00 19.44
N VAL A 141 -11.86 -26.36 19.89
CA VAL A 141 -11.47 -27.75 20.23
C VAL A 141 -11.08 -27.87 21.69
N TYR A 142 -11.70 -28.81 22.40
CA TYR A 142 -11.30 -29.20 23.75
C TYR A 142 -10.12 -30.16 23.71
N CYS A 143 -9.12 -29.90 24.55
CA CYS A 143 -7.89 -30.64 24.73
C CYS A 143 -7.82 -31.16 26.17
N GLN A 144 -7.53 -32.44 26.34
CA GLN A 144 -7.40 -33.11 27.65
C GLN A 144 -5.94 -33.53 27.86
N PRO A 145 -5.02 -32.58 28.13
CA PRO A 145 -3.59 -32.88 28.17
C PRO A 145 -3.20 -33.83 29.31
N LEU A 146 -3.97 -33.90 30.40
CA LEU A 146 -3.73 -34.85 31.49
C LEU A 146 -3.89 -36.32 31.05
N ILE A 147 -4.83 -36.64 30.15
CA ILE A 147 -4.95 -37.98 29.56
C ILE A 147 -3.67 -38.35 28.80
N MET A 148 -3.03 -37.38 28.14
CA MET A 148 -1.73 -37.62 27.50
C MET A 148 -0.62 -37.85 28.54
N VAL A 149 -0.60 -37.09 29.65
CA VAL A 149 0.38 -37.30 30.74
C VAL A 149 0.21 -38.67 31.40
N GLU A 150 -1.03 -39.14 31.60
CA GLU A 150 -1.32 -40.50 32.06
C GLU A 150 -0.70 -41.56 31.14
N ARG A 151 -0.93 -41.44 29.82
CA ARG A 151 -0.40 -42.40 28.83
C ARG A 151 1.13 -42.38 28.72
N LEU A 152 1.76 -41.22 28.80
CA LEU A 152 3.24 -41.09 28.82
C LEU A 152 3.92 -41.80 29.99
N LEU A 153 3.15 -42.23 31.00
CA LEU A 153 3.64 -42.95 32.18
C LEU A 153 3.21 -44.44 32.18
N MET A 154 2.49 -44.90 31.16
CA MET A 154 2.16 -46.32 30.95
C MET A 154 3.26 -47.07 30.19
N PRO A 155 3.44 -48.39 30.35
CA PRO A 155 4.38 -49.20 29.57
C PRO A 155 4.16 -49.12 28.03
N ASP A 156 5.22 -49.33 27.26
CA ASP A 156 5.23 -49.52 25.79
C ASP A 156 4.72 -48.37 24.89
N THR A 157 4.58 -47.14 25.40
CA THR A 157 4.11 -45.96 24.65
C THR A 157 5.20 -45.26 23.81
N ALA A 158 5.61 -45.90 22.70
CA ALA A 158 6.50 -45.29 21.71
C ALA A 158 5.79 -44.25 20.82
N ASP A 159 6.29 -43.01 20.80
CA ASP A 159 5.85 -41.87 19.96
C ASP A 159 4.34 -41.46 20.03
N GLU A 160 3.67 -41.74 21.14
CA GLU A 160 2.31 -41.25 21.33
C GLU A 160 2.22 -39.71 21.44
N LEU A 161 3.28 -39.04 21.93
CA LEU A 161 3.27 -37.58 22.07
C LEU A 161 3.22 -36.87 20.72
N GLY A 162 4.02 -37.32 19.75
CA GLY A 162 3.98 -36.81 18.38
C GLY A 162 2.61 -37.05 17.74
N THR A 163 2.04 -38.24 17.95
CA THR A 163 0.71 -38.63 17.47
C THR A 163 -0.40 -37.74 18.05
N PHE A 164 -0.41 -37.52 19.37
CA PHE A 164 -1.36 -36.63 20.05
C PHE A 164 -1.24 -35.19 19.56
N VAL A 165 -0.02 -34.67 19.47
CA VAL A 165 0.24 -33.31 18.99
C VAL A 165 -0.26 -33.14 17.55
N HIS A 166 -0.02 -34.11 16.67
CA HIS A 166 -0.51 -34.10 15.29
C HIS A 166 -2.04 -34.14 15.22
N ALA A 167 -2.68 -35.06 15.96
CA ALA A 167 -4.13 -35.21 15.99
C ALA A 167 -4.84 -33.94 16.50
N MET A 168 -4.36 -33.36 17.60
CA MET A 168 -4.92 -32.13 18.16
C MET A 168 -4.75 -30.94 17.21
N GLN A 169 -3.57 -30.77 16.59
CA GLN A 169 -3.35 -29.74 15.58
C GLN A 169 -4.31 -29.89 14.39
N THR A 170 -4.53 -31.11 13.93
CA THR A 170 -5.47 -31.41 12.83
C THR A 170 -6.90 -31.04 13.21
N ALA A 171 -7.36 -31.43 14.41
CA ALA A 171 -8.67 -31.05 14.91
C ALA A 171 -8.85 -29.52 15.03
N ILE A 172 -7.85 -28.82 15.55
CA ILE A 172 -7.88 -27.36 15.73
C ILE A 172 -7.99 -26.64 14.37
N PHE A 173 -7.14 -26.98 13.39
CA PHE A 173 -7.22 -26.37 12.06
C PHE A 173 -8.50 -26.74 11.29
N ALA A 174 -9.04 -27.94 11.50
CA ALA A 174 -10.31 -28.37 10.89
C ALA A 174 -11.52 -27.58 11.43
N LYS A 175 -11.56 -27.27 12.73
CA LYS A 175 -12.63 -26.47 13.34
C LYS A 175 -12.42 -24.96 13.25
N ALA A 176 -11.20 -24.49 12.99
CA ALA A 176 -10.88 -23.06 12.92
C ALA A 176 -11.80 -22.31 11.93
N GLN A 177 -12.58 -21.37 12.45
CA GLN A 177 -13.40 -20.47 11.63
C GLN A 177 -12.51 -19.41 10.97
N VAL A 178 -12.86 -19.04 9.74
CA VAL A 178 -12.13 -18.03 8.96
C VAL A 178 -12.97 -16.77 8.89
N HIS A 179 -12.48 -15.68 9.47
CA HIS A 179 -13.22 -14.43 9.54
C HIS A 179 -12.93 -13.58 8.29
N LEU A 180 -13.84 -13.58 7.32
CA LEU A 180 -13.66 -12.89 6.03
C LEU A 180 -13.53 -11.35 6.11
N PHE A 181 -13.73 -10.77 7.30
CA PHE A 181 -13.55 -9.34 7.59
C PHE A 181 -12.21 -9.00 8.24
N ASP A 182 -11.37 -10.01 8.52
CA ASP A 182 -9.99 -9.80 8.98
C ASP A 182 -9.13 -9.17 7.87
N GLU A 183 -7.93 -8.74 8.25
CA GLU A 183 -6.90 -8.27 7.31
C GLU A 183 -6.65 -9.33 6.21
N PRO A 184 -6.65 -8.98 4.90
CA PRO A 184 -6.68 -9.96 3.81
C PRO A 184 -5.57 -11.02 3.83
N ASN A 185 -4.36 -10.66 4.27
CA ASN A 185 -3.26 -11.61 4.41
C ASN A 185 -3.44 -12.56 5.62
N GLN A 186 -4.18 -12.13 6.64
CA GLN A 186 -4.63 -12.99 7.74
C GLN A 186 -5.71 -13.97 7.27
N VAL A 187 -6.66 -13.53 6.43
CA VAL A 187 -7.67 -14.42 5.81
C VAL A 187 -7.00 -15.46 4.91
N ALA A 188 -6.06 -15.03 4.06
CA ALA A 188 -5.26 -15.91 3.22
C ALA A 188 -4.52 -16.97 4.06
N TYR A 189 -3.86 -16.55 5.14
CA TYR A 189 -3.20 -17.44 6.09
C TYR A 189 -4.16 -18.43 6.76
N GLN A 190 -5.31 -17.97 7.26
CA GLN A 190 -6.32 -18.82 7.92
C GLN A 190 -6.87 -19.90 6.98
N TYR A 191 -7.03 -19.62 5.67
CA TYR A 191 -7.37 -20.64 4.68
C TYR A 191 -6.21 -21.57 4.39
N LEU A 192 -5.00 -21.05 4.12
CA LEU A 192 -3.83 -21.86 3.79
C LEU A 192 -3.38 -22.76 4.96
N ALA A 193 -3.64 -22.37 6.22
CA ALA A 193 -3.40 -23.20 7.40
C ALA A 193 -4.26 -24.49 7.43
N LYS A 194 -5.35 -24.55 6.66
CA LYS A 194 -6.16 -25.77 6.46
C LYS A 194 -5.50 -26.77 5.52
N ILE A 195 -4.39 -26.39 4.89
CA ILE A 195 -3.48 -27.26 4.15
C ILE A 195 -2.22 -27.44 5.00
N LYS A 196 -2.01 -28.65 5.52
CA LYS A 196 -0.82 -28.98 6.31
C LYS A 196 -0.16 -30.23 5.76
N THR A 197 1.19 -30.25 5.74
CA THR A 197 1.98 -31.35 5.14
C THR A 197 1.48 -31.73 3.73
N GLY A 198 1.05 -30.73 2.93
CA GLY A 198 0.50 -30.93 1.60
C GLY A 198 -0.90 -31.55 1.53
N LYS A 199 -1.64 -31.66 2.64
CA LYS A 199 -2.98 -32.27 2.73
C LYS A 199 -4.02 -31.32 3.33
N LEU A 200 -5.24 -31.40 2.81
CA LEU A 200 -6.40 -30.65 3.27
C LEU A 200 -6.98 -31.28 4.54
N LEU A 201 -7.20 -30.46 5.58
CA LEU A 201 -7.65 -30.89 6.90
C LEU A 201 -9.13 -30.58 7.23
N ASP A 202 -9.74 -29.59 6.56
CA ASP A 202 -11.11 -29.13 6.88
C ASP A 202 -12.16 -29.81 5.97
N PRO A 203 -12.99 -30.74 6.51
CA PRO A 203 -14.03 -31.44 5.74
C PRO A 203 -15.22 -30.56 5.34
N HIS A 204 -15.34 -29.34 5.89
CA HIS A 204 -16.40 -28.39 5.54
C HIS A 204 -16.10 -27.56 4.29
N ILE A 205 -14.95 -27.81 3.64
CA ILE A 205 -14.61 -27.23 2.34
C ILE A 205 -15.28 -28.07 1.24
N GLY A 206 -15.93 -27.40 0.29
CA GLY A 206 -16.59 -28.06 -0.84
C GLY A 206 -15.63 -28.97 -1.60
N PHE A 207 -16.13 -30.11 -2.09
CA PHE A 207 -15.34 -31.11 -2.82
C PHE A 207 -14.12 -31.66 -2.04
N PHE A 208 -14.23 -31.77 -0.71
CA PHE A 208 -13.17 -32.32 0.15
C PHE A 208 -12.69 -33.70 -0.32
N ALA A 209 -13.60 -34.60 -0.67
CA ALA A 209 -13.26 -35.97 -1.09
C ALA A 209 -12.43 -35.99 -2.38
N GLU A 210 -12.73 -35.09 -3.32
CA GLU A 210 -11.95 -34.88 -4.53
C GLU A 210 -10.57 -34.25 -4.21
N LEU A 211 -10.55 -33.24 -3.34
CA LEU A 211 -9.35 -32.50 -2.96
C LEU A 211 -8.36 -33.27 -2.06
N GLN A 212 -8.79 -34.27 -1.27
CA GLN A 212 -7.88 -35.03 -0.40
C GLN A 212 -6.80 -35.79 -1.19
N THR A 213 -7.09 -36.09 -2.47
CA THR A 213 -6.16 -36.77 -3.38
C THR A 213 -5.00 -35.85 -3.80
N LEU A 214 -5.22 -34.54 -3.83
CA LEU A 214 -4.22 -33.55 -4.21
C LEU A 214 -3.07 -33.52 -3.19
N GLN A 215 -1.87 -33.21 -3.68
CA GLN A 215 -0.72 -32.86 -2.86
C GLN A 215 -0.47 -31.37 -3.04
N PHE A 216 -0.71 -30.60 -1.99
CA PHE A 216 -0.57 -29.15 -1.97
C PHE A 216 0.87 -28.75 -1.59
N ASP A 217 1.83 -29.09 -2.44
CA ASP A 217 3.27 -28.84 -2.23
C ASP A 217 3.78 -27.52 -2.86
N TYR A 218 2.90 -26.74 -3.49
CA TYR A 218 3.19 -25.51 -4.22
C TYR A 218 4.12 -25.70 -5.45
N SER A 219 4.16 -26.91 -6.01
CA SER A 219 4.81 -27.18 -7.30
C SER A 219 3.91 -26.82 -8.49
N GLU A 220 4.52 -26.67 -9.68
CA GLU A 220 3.80 -26.60 -10.95
C GLU A 220 2.93 -27.85 -11.22
N GLN A 221 3.39 -29.01 -10.75
CA GLN A 221 2.65 -30.27 -10.84
C GLN A 221 1.38 -30.26 -9.98
N SER A 222 1.37 -29.56 -8.84
CA SER A 222 0.16 -29.38 -8.02
C SER A 222 -0.89 -28.53 -8.72
N LEU A 223 -0.50 -27.49 -9.47
CA LEU A 223 -1.42 -26.70 -10.29
C LEU A 223 -2.01 -27.57 -11.41
N THR A 224 -1.16 -28.30 -12.12
CA THR A 224 -1.58 -29.24 -13.17
C THR A 224 -2.56 -30.31 -12.65
N ASN A 225 -2.35 -30.82 -11.43
CA ASN A 225 -3.24 -31.79 -10.80
C ASN A 225 -4.54 -31.13 -10.30
N LEU A 226 -4.48 -29.89 -9.81
CA LEU A 226 -5.65 -29.11 -9.45
C LEU A 226 -6.56 -28.84 -10.67
N ASP A 227 -5.99 -28.51 -11.83
CA ASP A 227 -6.76 -28.29 -13.07
C ASP A 227 -7.51 -29.55 -13.53
N LYS A 228 -6.93 -30.74 -13.35
CA LYS A 228 -7.62 -32.03 -13.57
C LYS A 228 -8.80 -32.20 -12.60
N ILE A 229 -8.59 -31.92 -11.31
CA ILE A 229 -9.65 -32.02 -10.29
C ILE A 229 -10.78 -31.01 -10.57
N LEU A 230 -10.45 -29.77 -10.93
CA LEU A 230 -11.43 -28.75 -11.32
C LEU A 230 -12.26 -29.16 -12.54
N THR A 231 -11.65 -29.87 -13.50
CA THR A 231 -12.36 -30.42 -14.68
C THR A 231 -13.36 -31.51 -14.27
N ASN A 232 -12.99 -32.40 -13.35
CA ASN A 232 -13.90 -33.42 -12.82
C ASN A 232 -15.05 -32.79 -12.00
N ILE A 233 -14.75 -31.75 -11.23
CA ILE A 233 -15.76 -30.98 -10.46
C ILE A 233 -16.73 -30.26 -11.41
N GLN A 234 -16.24 -29.66 -12.51
CA GLN A 234 -17.08 -29.04 -13.53
C GLN A 234 -18.07 -30.04 -14.14
N GLN A 235 -17.60 -31.24 -14.51
CA GLN A 235 -18.48 -32.30 -15.03
C GLN A 235 -19.53 -32.73 -14.00
N LYS A 236 -19.14 -32.87 -12.72
CA LYS A 236 -20.05 -33.19 -11.62
C LYS A 236 -21.13 -32.11 -11.41
N LEU A 237 -20.73 -30.83 -11.44
CA LEU A 237 -21.64 -29.68 -11.34
C LEU A 237 -22.63 -29.62 -12.53
N ALA A 238 -22.15 -29.87 -13.74
CA ALA A 238 -22.97 -29.91 -14.95
C ALA A 238 -24.01 -31.05 -14.89
N ASN A 239 -23.58 -32.27 -14.51
CA ASN A 239 -24.46 -33.42 -14.33
C ASN A 239 -25.52 -33.19 -13.22
N GLN A 240 -25.20 -32.38 -12.21
CA GLN A 240 -26.11 -32.00 -11.13
C GLN A 240 -26.92 -30.72 -11.43
N GLN A 241 -26.78 -30.13 -12.63
CA GLN A 241 -27.42 -28.86 -13.04
C GLN A 241 -27.20 -27.70 -12.06
N ILE A 242 -26.04 -27.68 -11.37
CA ILE A 242 -25.70 -26.61 -10.43
C ILE A 242 -25.14 -25.43 -11.20
N HIS A 243 -25.96 -24.39 -11.39
CA HIS A 243 -25.55 -23.14 -12.02
C HIS A 243 -24.78 -22.22 -11.07
N TYR A 244 -24.02 -21.27 -11.62
CA TYR A 244 -23.17 -20.31 -10.90
C TYR A 244 -23.88 -19.60 -9.72
N GLN A 245 -25.14 -19.17 -9.88
CA GLN A 245 -25.92 -18.52 -8.81
C GLN A 245 -26.11 -19.43 -7.57
N ASN A 246 -26.44 -20.70 -7.79
CA ASN A 246 -26.59 -21.70 -6.73
C ASN A 246 -25.24 -22.02 -6.09
N PHE A 247 -24.18 -22.02 -6.90
CA PHE A 247 -22.82 -22.27 -6.44
C PHE A 247 -22.32 -21.19 -5.48
N ILE A 248 -22.41 -19.90 -5.86
CA ILE A 248 -21.90 -18.80 -5.02
C ILE A 248 -22.71 -18.60 -3.73
N GLN A 249 -23.95 -19.07 -3.66
CA GLN A 249 -24.78 -19.00 -2.44
C GLN A 249 -24.40 -20.07 -1.40
N ASN A 250 -23.73 -21.16 -1.79
CA ASN A 250 -23.35 -22.25 -0.90
C ASN A 250 -22.07 -21.91 -0.11
N PRO A 251 -22.10 -21.84 1.25
CA PRO A 251 -20.93 -21.48 2.05
C PRO A 251 -19.72 -22.41 1.88
N SER A 252 -19.95 -23.71 1.66
CA SER A 252 -18.87 -24.69 1.46
C SER A 252 -18.17 -24.52 0.11
N TYR A 253 -18.92 -24.11 -0.93
CA TYR A 253 -18.35 -23.78 -2.24
C TYR A 253 -17.61 -22.43 -2.24
N GLN A 254 -18.08 -21.44 -1.46
CA GLN A 254 -17.31 -20.22 -1.23
C GLN A 254 -15.96 -20.53 -0.54
N LYS A 255 -15.96 -21.33 0.54
CA LYS A 255 -14.74 -21.77 1.24
C LYS A 255 -13.75 -22.47 0.29
N PHE A 256 -14.26 -23.31 -0.60
CA PHE A 256 -13.49 -23.96 -1.67
C PHE A 256 -12.82 -22.96 -2.61
N CYS A 257 -13.56 -21.97 -3.12
CA CYS A 257 -12.99 -20.93 -3.97
C CYS A 257 -11.97 -20.04 -3.26
N TYR A 258 -12.18 -19.70 -1.99
CA TYR A 258 -11.20 -18.95 -1.20
C TYR A 258 -9.91 -19.77 -0.99
N LEU A 259 -10.02 -21.02 -0.49
CA LEU A 259 -8.87 -21.90 -0.26
C LEU A 259 -8.02 -22.03 -1.52
N LEU A 260 -8.64 -22.45 -2.63
CA LEU A 260 -7.94 -22.68 -3.88
C LEU A 260 -7.44 -21.37 -4.49
N GLY A 261 -8.16 -20.26 -4.35
CA GLY A 261 -7.71 -18.95 -4.86
C GLY A 261 -6.46 -18.46 -4.12
N PHE A 262 -6.44 -18.59 -2.79
CA PHE A 262 -5.24 -18.32 -1.99
C PHE A 262 -4.09 -19.28 -2.35
N TYR A 263 -4.37 -20.57 -2.57
CA TYR A 263 -3.36 -21.56 -2.94
C TYR A 263 -2.75 -21.30 -4.33
N ILE A 264 -3.58 -21.10 -5.36
CA ILE A 264 -3.15 -20.76 -6.73
C ILE A 264 -2.35 -19.46 -6.72
N GLY A 265 -2.85 -18.43 -6.02
CA GLY A 265 -2.17 -17.14 -5.92
C GLY A 265 -0.78 -17.23 -5.28
N MET A 266 -0.67 -17.92 -4.14
CA MET A 266 0.63 -18.15 -3.50
C MET A 266 1.55 -19.04 -4.35
N THR A 267 1.02 -20.09 -4.99
CA THR A 267 1.82 -20.99 -5.84
C THR A 267 2.37 -20.28 -7.07
N ALA A 268 1.55 -19.46 -7.75
CA ALA A 268 2.00 -18.66 -8.89
C ALA A 268 3.08 -17.65 -8.49
N SER A 269 2.91 -16.97 -7.35
CA SER A 269 3.91 -16.09 -6.75
C SER A 269 5.24 -16.79 -6.45
N ARG A 270 5.16 -18.00 -5.89
CA ARG A 270 6.29 -18.87 -5.54
C ARG A 270 7.08 -19.28 -6.77
N LEU A 271 6.41 -19.84 -7.78
CA LEU A 271 7.03 -20.29 -9.03
C LEU A 271 7.56 -19.12 -9.88
N ALA A 272 6.91 -17.95 -9.84
CA ALA A 272 7.39 -16.75 -10.53
C ALA A 272 8.43 -15.93 -9.75
N ASN A 273 8.76 -16.33 -8.51
CA ASN A 273 9.68 -15.63 -7.61
C ASN A 273 9.30 -14.16 -7.32
N VAL A 274 7.99 -13.88 -7.20
CA VAL A 274 7.42 -12.53 -7.03
C VAL A 274 6.89 -12.33 -5.62
N ALA A 275 7.23 -11.21 -4.98
CA ALA A 275 6.65 -10.83 -3.70
C ALA A 275 5.15 -10.50 -3.82
N VAL A 276 4.36 -10.93 -2.84
CA VAL A 276 2.89 -10.76 -2.86
C VAL A 276 2.33 -10.18 -1.58
N LYS A 277 1.23 -9.44 -1.72
CA LYS A 277 0.32 -9.11 -0.62
C LYS A 277 -1.11 -9.18 -1.11
N TRP A 278 -1.99 -9.66 -0.24
CA TRP A 278 -3.42 -9.66 -0.45
C TRP A 278 -4.02 -8.31 -0.05
N ALA A 279 -5.02 -7.86 -0.80
CA ALA A 279 -5.88 -6.73 -0.50
C ALA A 279 -7.36 -7.15 -0.65
N ASN A 280 -8.28 -6.47 0.02
CA ASN A 280 -9.71 -6.68 -0.21
C ASN A 280 -10.26 -5.64 -1.22
N PHE A 281 -11.48 -5.87 -1.69
CA PHE A 281 -12.16 -4.98 -2.63
C PHE A 281 -12.19 -3.52 -2.13
N GLU A 282 -12.45 -3.29 -0.84
CA GLU A 282 -12.52 -1.93 -0.26
C GLU A 282 -11.16 -1.21 -0.31
N GLN A 283 -10.09 -1.88 0.12
CA GLN A 283 -8.72 -1.36 0.02
C GLN A 283 -8.32 -1.08 -1.43
N MET A 284 -8.77 -1.90 -2.38
CA MET A 284 -8.50 -1.69 -3.80
C MET A 284 -9.26 -0.50 -4.38
N THR A 285 -10.53 -0.29 -3.99
CA THR A 285 -11.27 0.93 -4.31
C THR A 285 -10.62 2.18 -3.68
N GLN A 286 -10.07 2.08 -2.47
CA GLN A 286 -9.33 3.19 -1.84
C GLN A 286 -7.98 3.48 -2.52
N LEU A 287 -7.31 2.47 -3.08
CA LEU A 287 -6.02 2.61 -3.76
C LEU A 287 -6.14 3.07 -5.22
N LEU A 288 -7.16 2.61 -5.94
CA LEU A 288 -7.33 2.85 -7.38
C LEU A 288 -8.49 3.80 -7.74
N GLY A 289 -9.33 4.16 -6.77
CA GLY A 289 -10.44 5.08 -6.97
C GLY A 289 -11.52 4.55 -7.94
N ASP A 290 -12.17 5.50 -8.62
CA ASP A 290 -13.32 5.22 -9.50
C ASP A 290 -12.98 4.40 -10.75
N ASP A 291 -11.70 4.26 -11.12
CA ASP A 291 -11.29 3.37 -12.23
C ASP A 291 -11.51 1.88 -11.90
N PHE A 292 -11.51 1.51 -10.61
CA PHE A 292 -11.74 0.14 -10.16
C PHE A 292 -13.24 -0.16 -9.93
N SER A 293 -13.97 0.78 -9.33
CA SER A 293 -15.41 0.66 -9.02
C SER A 293 -16.34 1.07 -10.17
N GLY A 294 -15.92 1.99 -11.04
CA GLY A 294 -16.69 2.59 -12.13
C GLY A 294 -17.05 1.62 -13.27
N SER A 295 -16.43 0.43 -13.29
CA SER A 295 -16.83 -0.70 -14.13
C SER A 295 -18.20 -1.30 -13.77
N GLY A 296 -18.88 -0.79 -12.72
CA GLY A 296 -20.08 -1.40 -12.15
C GLY A 296 -19.78 -2.62 -11.27
N SER A 297 -18.50 -2.91 -11.02
CA SER A 297 -18.05 -3.99 -10.16
C SER A 297 -18.56 -3.81 -8.74
N LYS A 298 -19.41 -4.73 -8.30
CA LYS A 298 -19.77 -4.92 -6.88
C LYS A 298 -18.85 -5.97 -6.27
N VAL A 299 -18.78 -6.01 -4.94
CA VAL A 299 -18.10 -7.10 -4.21
C VAL A 299 -18.73 -8.44 -4.60
N SER A 300 -17.94 -9.30 -5.24
CA SER A 300 -18.30 -10.67 -5.66
C SER A 300 -17.44 -11.70 -4.92
N LEU A 301 -17.47 -12.96 -5.35
CA LEU A 301 -16.56 -14.00 -4.82
C LEU A 301 -15.13 -13.80 -5.36
N GLU A 302 -15.04 -13.40 -6.62
CA GLU A 302 -13.84 -13.28 -7.45
C GLU A 302 -12.95 -12.09 -7.10
N ASN A 303 -13.57 -10.96 -6.74
CA ASN A 303 -12.88 -9.69 -6.46
C ASN A 303 -12.81 -9.35 -4.96
N ARG A 304 -13.34 -10.21 -4.07
CA ARG A 304 -13.30 -9.97 -2.62
C ARG A 304 -11.88 -9.90 -2.09
N PHE A 305 -11.01 -10.77 -2.57
CA PHE A 305 -9.59 -10.82 -2.24
C PHE A 305 -8.77 -10.79 -3.53
N LEU A 306 -7.93 -9.77 -3.64
CA LEU A 306 -7.14 -9.46 -4.81
C LEU A 306 -5.67 -9.66 -4.44
N LEU A 307 -4.95 -10.35 -5.32
CA LEU A 307 -3.53 -10.60 -5.16
C LEU A 307 -2.77 -9.48 -5.85
N LEU A 308 -2.09 -8.65 -5.07
CA LEU A 308 -1.25 -7.58 -5.60
C LEU A 308 0.16 -8.12 -5.87
N MET A 309 0.76 -7.60 -6.94
CA MET A 309 2.11 -7.86 -7.43
C MET A 309 2.70 -6.54 -7.96
N GLU A 310 3.98 -6.52 -8.35
CA GLU A 310 4.60 -5.29 -8.86
C GLU A 310 3.84 -4.77 -10.09
N ASN A 311 3.29 -3.55 -9.94
CA ASN A 311 2.48 -2.82 -10.91
C ASN A 311 1.21 -3.55 -11.42
N HIS A 312 0.74 -4.60 -10.74
CA HIS A 312 -0.38 -5.43 -11.18
C HIS A 312 -1.24 -5.94 -10.02
N TYR A 313 -2.53 -6.17 -10.28
CA TYR A 313 -3.39 -7.00 -9.45
C TYR A 313 -3.86 -8.24 -10.22
N ARG A 314 -4.20 -9.30 -9.47
CA ARG A 314 -4.65 -10.60 -9.99
C ARG A 314 -5.88 -11.09 -9.22
N MET A 315 -6.74 -11.84 -9.90
CA MET A 315 -7.97 -12.41 -9.35
C MET A 315 -7.90 -13.95 -9.39
N PRO A 316 -7.14 -14.61 -8.49
CA PRO A 316 -6.98 -16.06 -8.55
C PRO A 316 -8.29 -16.81 -8.25
N MET A 317 -9.23 -16.20 -7.52
CA MET A 317 -10.57 -16.76 -7.32
C MET A 317 -11.37 -16.83 -8.64
N LEU A 318 -11.15 -15.89 -9.58
CA LEU A 318 -11.78 -15.92 -10.91
C LEU A 318 -11.30 -17.10 -11.75
N VAL A 319 -10.06 -17.58 -11.58
CA VAL A 319 -9.56 -18.77 -12.31
C VAL A 319 -10.48 -19.97 -12.05
N ILE A 320 -10.91 -20.13 -10.80
CA ILE A 320 -11.73 -21.28 -10.37
C ILE A 320 -13.14 -21.14 -10.91
N THR A 321 -13.80 -19.99 -10.74
CA THR A 321 -15.18 -19.82 -11.24
C THR A 321 -15.23 -19.73 -12.76
N ASN A 322 -14.18 -19.25 -13.42
CA ASN A 322 -14.02 -19.33 -14.87
C ASN A 322 -13.80 -20.77 -15.35
N ARG A 323 -12.96 -21.57 -14.69
CA ARG A 323 -12.80 -23.01 -15.04
C ARG A 323 -14.11 -23.78 -14.85
N LEU A 324 -14.86 -23.53 -13.78
CA LEU A 324 -16.11 -24.24 -13.54
C LEU A 324 -17.27 -23.79 -14.45
N PHE A 325 -17.38 -22.49 -14.76
CA PHE A 325 -18.59 -21.91 -15.37
C PHE A 325 -18.38 -21.06 -16.63
N GLY A 326 -17.13 -20.78 -17.04
CA GLY A 326 -16.82 -20.00 -18.25
C GLY A 326 -17.21 -18.52 -18.19
N ILE A 327 -17.28 -17.93 -16.99
CA ILE A 327 -17.82 -16.57 -16.79
C ILE A 327 -16.95 -15.43 -17.34
N ALA A 328 -15.69 -15.70 -17.73
CA ALA A 328 -14.75 -14.70 -18.24
C ALA A 328 -13.91 -15.27 -19.40
N PRO A 329 -14.41 -15.25 -20.65
CA PRO A 329 -13.77 -15.94 -21.78
C PRO A 329 -12.39 -15.41 -22.16
N ASN A 330 -12.05 -14.17 -21.77
CA ASN A 330 -10.75 -13.55 -22.00
C ASN A 330 -9.80 -13.63 -20.78
N PHE A 331 -10.13 -14.45 -19.78
CA PHE A 331 -9.34 -14.67 -18.57
C PHE A 331 -8.82 -16.12 -18.54
N PRO A 332 -7.66 -16.41 -17.90
CA PRO A 332 -7.13 -17.77 -17.81
C PRO A 332 -8.16 -18.79 -17.35
N ALA A 333 -8.20 -19.94 -18.04
CA ALA A 333 -9.15 -21.01 -17.82
C ALA A 333 -8.55 -22.14 -16.95
N THR A 334 -7.28 -22.03 -16.58
CA THR A 334 -6.55 -22.98 -15.74
C THR A 334 -5.62 -22.27 -14.75
N ALA A 335 -5.32 -22.94 -13.64
CA ALA A 335 -4.35 -22.50 -12.66
C ALA A 335 -2.93 -22.43 -13.25
N ILE A 336 -2.59 -23.36 -14.18
CA ILE A 336 -1.31 -23.35 -14.87
C ILE A 336 -1.14 -22.15 -15.80
N GLU A 337 -2.12 -21.81 -16.64
CA GLU A 337 -2.09 -20.60 -17.50
C GLU A 337 -1.99 -19.34 -16.65
N PHE A 338 -2.75 -19.26 -15.55
CA PHE A 338 -2.71 -18.11 -14.64
C PHE A 338 -1.30 -17.90 -14.04
N TYR A 339 -0.62 -18.97 -13.63
CA TYR A 339 0.79 -18.92 -13.24
C TYR A 339 1.69 -18.47 -14.41
N GLN A 340 1.55 -19.06 -15.60
CA GLN A 340 2.38 -18.72 -16.76
C GLN A 340 2.25 -17.24 -17.16
N HIS A 341 1.06 -16.65 -17.08
CA HIS A 341 0.86 -15.22 -17.28
C HIS A 341 1.55 -14.36 -16.21
N ILE A 342 1.48 -14.75 -14.94
CA ILE A 342 2.21 -14.07 -13.85
C ILE A 342 3.72 -14.17 -14.07
N HIS A 343 4.23 -15.34 -14.45
CA HIS A 343 5.65 -15.52 -14.77
C HIS A 343 6.07 -14.63 -15.95
N ALA A 344 5.33 -14.65 -17.06
CA ALA A 344 5.65 -13.82 -18.22
C ALA A 344 5.57 -12.29 -17.97
N GLN A 345 4.69 -11.83 -17.08
CA GLN A 345 4.47 -10.40 -16.83
C GLN A 345 5.22 -9.85 -15.60
N ASN A 346 5.56 -10.70 -14.62
CA ASN A 346 6.10 -10.28 -13.33
C ASN A 346 7.35 -11.06 -12.89
N ALA A 347 7.91 -11.98 -13.68
CA ALA A 347 9.13 -12.70 -13.30
C ALA A 347 10.24 -11.73 -12.88
N GLY A 348 10.50 -11.69 -11.58
CA GLY A 348 11.48 -10.82 -10.95
C GLY A 348 12.57 -11.65 -10.31
N ILE A 349 13.80 -11.15 -10.34
CA ILE A 349 14.90 -11.78 -9.60
C ILE A 349 14.84 -11.27 -8.15
N PHE A 350 13.87 -11.77 -7.39
CA PHE A 350 13.96 -11.73 -5.93
C PHE A 350 15.19 -12.55 -5.53
N CYS A 351 16.27 -11.85 -5.20
CA CYS A 351 17.59 -12.45 -4.98
C CYS A 351 17.61 -13.15 -3.63
N VAL A 352 17.85 -14.46 -3.61
CA VAL A 352 18.01 -15.25 -2.38
C VAL A 352 19.50 -15.59 -2.20
N PHE A 353 20.12 -15.04 -1.16
CA PHE A 353 21.54 -15.24 -0.84
C PHE A 353 21.68 -16.43 0.12
N SER A 354 21.37 -17.64 -0.35
CA SER A 354 21.52 -18.85 0.48
C SER A 354 22.99 -19.19 0.73
N GLN A 355 23.33 -19.57 1.96
CA GLN A 355 24.71 -19.88 2.34
C GLN A 355 25.29 -21.02 1.49
N THR A 356 24.53 -22.08 1.23
CA THR A 356 24.95 -23.22 0.40
C THR A 356 25.26 -22.80 -1.04
N GLN A 357 24.44 -21.93 -1.65
CA GLN A 357 24.69 -21.41 -2.99
C GLN A 357 25.94 -20.53 -3.03
N LEU A 358 26.12 -19.64 -2.04
CA LEU A 358 27.30 -18.79 -1.94
C LEU A 358 28.57 -19.59 -1.64
N GLN A 359 28.49 -20.67 -0.84
CA GLN A 359 29.60 -21.59 -0.60
C GLN A 359 30.02 -22.33 -1.88
N ASN A 360 29.05 -22.81 -2.66
CA ASN A 360 29.31 -23.44 -3.96
C ASN A 360 29.94 -22.46 -4.96
N LEU A 361 29.53 -21.19 -4.95
CA LEU A 361 30.18 -20.13 -5.74
C LEU A 361 31.56 -19.74 -5.19
N GLN A 362 31.79 -19.84 -3.88
CA GLN A 362 33.11 -19.60 -3.27
C GLN A 362 34.15 -20.64 -3.73
N LEU A 363 33.74 -21.91 -3.91
CA LEU A 363 34.54 -22.96 -4.55
C LEU A 363 34.85 -22.67 -6.04
N GLN A 364 34.17 -21.69 -6.64
CA GLN A 364 34.38 -21.20 -8.02
C GLN A 364 35.07 -19.82 -8.06
N ASN A 365 35.79 -19.43 -6.99
CA ASN A 365 36.58 -18.20 -6.84
C ASN A 365 35.77 -16.89 -6.67
N LEU A 366 34.86 -16.82 -5.69
CA LEU A 366 34.36 -15.53 -5.19
C LEU A 366 35.48 -14.72 -4.48
N PRO A 367 35.49 -13.37 -4.61
CA PRO A 367 36.40 -12.48 -3.87
C PRO A 367 36.42 -12.73 -2.36
N THR A 368 37.62 -12.74 -1.78
CA THR A 368 37.85 -12.89 -0.34
C THR A 368 37.65 -11.56 0.41
N LEU A 369 37.62 -11.59 1.74
CA LEU A 369 37.47 -10.38 2.56
C LEU A 369 38.53 -9.32 2.26
N THR A 370 39.77 -9.72 1.96
CA THR A 370 40.88 -8.82 1.63
C THR A 370 40.74 -8.16 0.26
N ASP A 371 40.01 -8.79 -0.67
CA ASP A 371 39.75 -8.27 -2.01
C ASP A 371 38.61 -7.24 -2.02
N LEU A 372 37.75 -7.26 -0.99
CA LEU A 372 36.70 -6.28 -0.83
C LEU A 372 37.27 -4.91 -0.40
N PRO A 373 36.68 -3.79 -0.84
CA PRO A 373 37.12 -2.44 -0.46
C PRO A 373 37.14 -2.22 1.06
N LYS A 374 38.14 -1.48 1.58
CA LYS A 374 38.28 -1.21 3.04
C LYS A 374 37.01 -0.65 3.69
N ASN A 375 36.30 0.25 3.02
CA ASN A 375 35.04 0.80 3.52
C ASN A 375 33.93 -0.26 3.59
N TRP A 376 33.92 -1.25 2.70
CA TRP A 376 32.99 -2.38 2.75
C TRP A 376 33.36 -3.36 3.87
N GLN A 377 34.66 -3.62 4.10
CA GLN A 377 35.14 -4.39 5.25
C GLN A 377 34.73 -3.71 6.58
N GLN A 378 34.79 -2.38 6.67
CA GLN A 378 34.30 -1.63 7.81
C GLN A 378 32.78 -1.77 7.99
N ILE A 379 32.01 -1.71 6.89
CA ILE A 379 30.56 -1.92 6.91
C ILE A 379 30.21 -3.34 7.43
N LEU A 380 30.91 -4.39 6.99
CA LEU A 380 30.70 -5.77 7.47
C LEU A 380 30.88 -5.86 8.99
N ASN A 381 31.96 -5.30 9.52
CA ASN A 381 32.23 -5.27 10.97
C ASN A 381 31.16 -4.51 11.77
N VAL A 382 30.56 -3.47 11.20
CA VAL A 382 29.46 -2.72 11.83
C VAL A 382 28.14 -3.48 11.73
N LEU A 383 27.82 -4.06 10.57
CA LEU A 383 26.63 -4.87 10.35
C LEU A 383 26.60 -6.09 11.28
N ALA A 384 27.71 -6.78 11.47
CA ALA A 384 27.80 -7.91 12.40
C ALA A 384 27.43 -7.50 13.83
N LYS A 385 27.88 -6.32 14.29
CA LYS A 385 27.53 -5.77 15.61
C LYS A 385 26.05 -5.39 15.72
N ILE A 386 25.51 -4.70 14.70
CA ILE A 386 24.09 -4.30 14.65
C ILE A 386 23.19 -5.53 14.64
N LEU A 387 23.47 -6.50 13.75
CA LEU A 387 22.71 -7.74 13.67
C LEU A 387 22.78 -8.52 14.98
N ASN A 388 23.96 -8.70 15.58
CA ASN A 388 24.10 -9.37 16.87
C ASN A 388 23.22 -8.71 17.96
N GLN A 389 23.19 -7.38 18.04
CA GLN A 389 22.33 -6.64 18.99
C GLN A 389 20.83 -6.88 18.75
N GLN A 390 20.39 -6.85 17.48
CA GLN A 390 18.99 -7.08 17.13
C GLN A 390 18.59 -8.55 17.35
N MET A 391 19.44 -9.49 16.95
CA MET A 391 19.19 -10.92 17.11
C MET A 391 19.12 -11.32 18.59
N LEU A 392 19.97 -10.75 19.44
CA LEU A 392 19.88 -10.93 20.90
C LEU A 392 18.56 -10.40 21.48
N SER A 393 17.99 -9.35 20.88
CA SER A 393 16.67 -8.85 21.28
C SER A 393 15.56 -9.83 20.88
N ILE A 394 15.62 -10.33 19.63
CA ILE A 394 14.69 -11.35 19.09
C ILE A 394 14.73 -12.64 19.92
N SER A 395 15.92 -13.11 20.29
CA SER A 395 16.12 -14.35 21.08
C SER A 395 15.57 -14.25 22.50
N GLN A 396 15.50 -13.04 23.05
CA GLN A 396 14.87 -12.74 24.35
C GLN A 396 13.38 -12.42 24.22
N HIS A 397 12.76 -12.74 23.08
CA HIS A 397 11.36 -12.41 22.73
C HIS A 397 11.00 -10.92 22.84
N LYS A 398 12.00 -10.03 22.70
CA LYS A 398 11.81 -8.57 22.68
C LYS A 398 11.69 -8.06 21.25
N LEU A 399 10.92 -7.00 21.07
CA LEU A 399 10.84 -6.28 19.79
C LEU A 399 12.22 -5.67 19.45
N PRO A 400 12.76 -5.89 18.22
CA PRO A 400 13.91 -5.14 17.73
C PRO A 400 13.56 -3.65 17.68
N LYS A 401 14.57 -2.77 17.75
CA LYS A 401 14.34 -1.31 17.68
C LYS A 401 15.10 -0.68 16.52
N PRO A 402 14.59 0.36 15.85
CA PRO A 402 15.32 1.01 14.77
C PRO A 402 16.70 1.51 15.21
N LEU A 403 17.73 1.12 14.46
CA LEU A 403 19.14 1.47 14.65
C LEU A 403 19.67 2.17 13.39
N ILE A 404 20.32 3.32 13.56
CA ILE A 404 21.05 4.00 12.49
C ILE A 404 22.53 4.07 12.88
N PHE A 405 23.40 3.57 12.03
CA PHE A 405 24.82 3.87 12.07
C PHE A 405 25.17 4.85 10.94
N SER A 406 25.92 5.90 11.25
CA SER A 406 26.44 6.83 10.26
C SER A 406 27.88 7.23 10.57
N LEU A 407 28.69 7.37 9.54
CA LEU A 407 30.06 7.86 9.63
C LEU A 407 30.06 9.34 9.23
N GLN A 408 29.83 10.23 10.21
CA GLN A 408 29.53 11.64 9.94
C GLN A 408 30.82 12.46 9.81
N LYS A 409 30.83 13.42 8.87
CA LYS A 409 31.89 14.42 8.73
C LYS A 409 31.54 15.65 9.57
N LEU A 410 32.31 15.89 10.63
CA LEU A 410 32.16 17.04 11.52
C LEU A 410 32.67 18.32 10.84
N ALA A 411 32.27 19.48 11.38
CA ALA A 411 32.62 20.80 10.84
C ALA A 411 34.14 21.07 10.78
N ASN A 412 34.94 20.33 11.56
CA ASN A 412 36.41 20.37 11.58
C ASN A 412 37.05 19.34 10.62
N ASN A 413 36.31 18.80 9.66
CA ASN A 413 36.68 17.70 8.76
C ASN A 413 37.01 16.35 9.45
N GLN A 414 36.90 16.21 10.77
CA GLN A 414 37.06 14.92 11.43
C GLN A 414 35.87 14.00 11.12
N ILE A 415 36.15 12.71 11.02
CA ILE A 415 35.15 11.69 10.71
C ILE A 415 34.89 10.89 11.98
N GLN A 416 33.64 10.87 12.46
CA GLN A 416 33.26 10.13 13.68
C GLN A 416 32.15 9.11 13.39
N PRO A 417 32.31 7.83 13.82
CA PRO A 417 31.23 6.86 13.79
C PRO A 417 30.19 7.20 14.86
N LYS A 418 28.91 7.22 14.47
CA LYS A 418 27.77 7.48 15.36
C LYS A 418 26.73 6.38 15.19
N THR A 419 26.34 5.75 16.29
CA THR A 419 25.23 4.79 16.34
C THR A 419 24.09 5.39 17.17
N GLU A 420 22.89 5.41 16.61
CA GLU A 420 21.67 5.90 17.26
C GLU A 420 20.63 4.79 17.31
N GLN A 421 20.17 4.44 18.51
CA GLN A 421 19.01 3.57 18.72
C GLN A 421 17.80 4.44 19.05
N LEU A 422 16.73 4.29 18.27
CA LEU A 422 15.53 5.09 18.43
C LEU A 422 14.60 4.41 19.45
N ASN A 423 14.67 4.92 20.67
CA ASN A 423 13.91 4.45 21.82
C ASN A 423 12.71 5.37 22.08
N HIS A 424 11.60 5.13 21.38
CA HIS A 424 10.30 5.74 21.73
C HIS A 424 9.41 4.69 22.44
N ASN A 425 8.36 5.18 23.09
CA ASN A 425 7.29 4.34 23.64
C ASN A 425 6.24 3.97 22.58
N ASP A 426 6.28 4.62 21.41
CA ASP A 426 5.48 4.32 20.22
C ASP A 426 6.42 3.93 19.07
N ASP A 427 6.33 2.68 18.63
CA ASP A 427 7.14 2.14 17.53
C ASP A 427 6.86 2.84 16.19
N THR A 428 5.65 3.38 16.01
CA THR A 428 5.27 4.17 14.82
C THR A 428 6.09 5.44 14.72
N GLN A 429 6.24 6.14 15.86
CA GLN A 429 7.05 7.35 15.94
C GLN A 429 8.54 7.02 15.77
N ALA A 430 9.05 5.98 16.43
CA ALA A 430 10.43 5.53 16.27
C ALA A 430 10.79 5.25 14.80
N LEU A 431 9.84 4.74 14.01
CA LEU A 431 10.04 4.41 12.61
C LEU A 431 9.88 5.61 11.65
N ASN A 432 8.98 6.55 11.96
CA ASN A 432 8.92 7.83 11.24
C ASN A 432 10.21 8.65 11.46
N ASP A 433 10.67 8.75 12.70
CA ASP A 433 11.92 9.42 13.07
C ASP A 433 13.14 8.71 12.44
N PHE A 434 13.10 7.38 12.33
CA PHE A 434 14.09 6.59 11.58
C PHE A 434 14.16 7.01 10.11
N HIS A 435 13.03 7.05 9.41
CA HIS A 435 12.98 7.41 7.99
C HIS A 435 13.43 8.86 7.77
N GLN A 436 13.00 9.80 8.63
CA GLN A 436 13.44 11.20 8.55
C GLN A 436 14.95 11.36 8.77
N LYS A 437 15.54 10.68 9.77
CA LYS A 437 17.00 10.71 10.01
C LYS A 437 17.79 10.03 8.90
N MET A 438 17.32 8.90 8.37
CA MET A 438 17.94 8.23 7.22
C MET A 438 17.97 9.12 5.98
N GLN A 439 16.92 9.92 5.75
CA GLN A 439 16.90 10.92 4.67
C GLN A 439 17.84 12.09 4.97
N GLN A 440 17.86 12.61 6.20
CA GLN A 440 18.76 13.69 6.61
C GLN A 440 20.25 13.30 6.47
N TYR A 441 20.61 12.07 6.83
CA TYR A 441 22.01 11.62 6.82
C TYR A 441 22.50 11.19 5.43
N GLN A 442 21.59 10.98 4.46
CA GLN A 442 21.92 10.54 3.10
C GLN A 442 22.90 11.45 2.36
N SER A 443 22.88 12.76 2.61
CA SER A 443 23.77 13.74 1.95
C SER A 443 25.09 14.00 2.68
N ILE A 444 25.19 13.65 3.97
CA ILE A 444 26.33 14.04 4.84
C ILE A 444 27.18 12.86 5.35
N ALA A 445 26.69 11.62 5.25
CA ALA A 445 27.36 10.44 5.76
C ALA A 445 27.94 9.57 4.62
N PRO A 446 29.28 9.55 4.39
CA PRO A 446 29.92 8.64 3.42
C PRO A 446 29.64 7.14 3.65
N ILE A 447 29.32 6.74 4.88
CA ILE A 447 28.75 5.43 5.21
C ILE A 447 27.50 5.66 6.05
N LEU A 448 26.38 5.05 5.63
CA LEU A 448 25.10 5.09 6.33
C LEU A 448 24.48 3.68 6.30
N ILE A 449 24.10 3.17 7.46
CA ILE A 449 23.49 1.85 7.64
C ILE A 449 22.25 2.02 8.52
N GLY A 450 21.08 1.69 7.99
CA GLY A 450 19.84 1.58 8.75
C GLY A 450 19.48 0.12 9.01
N CYS A 451 19.00 -0.20 10.21
CA CYS A 451 18.47 -1.51 10.56
C CYS A 451 17.17 -1.37 11.37
N TYR A 452 16.08 -1.98 10.91
CA TYR A 452 14.78 -1.88 11.59
C TYR A 452 13.91 -3.14 11.42
N PRO A 453 13.01 -3.46 12.37
CA PRO A 453 12.05 -4.54 12.21
C PRO A 453 10.97 -4.17 11.19
N MET A 454 10.56 -5.13 10.38
CA MET A 454 9.41 -4.99 9.49
C MET A 454 8.70 -6.32 9.26
N ILE A 455 7.54 -6.27 8.61
CA ILE A 455 6.87 -7.45 8.08
C ILE A 455 7.12 -7.49 6.56
N ALA A 456 7.94 -8.43 6.11
CA ALA A 456 8.27 -8.64 4.71
C ALA A 456 7.15 -9.38 3.97
N ASN A 457 6.87 -8.92 2.75
CA ASN A 457 6.11 -9.66 1.76
C ASN A 457 7.11 -10.42 0.89
N LEU A 458 7.08 -11.74 0.94
CA LEU A 458 7.98 -12.65 0.23
C LEU A 458 7.16 -13.55 -0.72
N PRO A 459 7.78 -14.21 -1.72
CA PRO A 459 7.10 -15.25 -2.49
C PRO A 459 6.52 -16.36 -1.57
N THR A 460 7.22 -16.67 -0.48
CA THR A 460 6.76 -17.65 0.52
C THR A 460 5.56 -17.17 1.35
N GLY A 461 5.27 -15.86 1.40
CA GLY A 461 4.20 -15.25 2.17
C GLY A 461 4.66 -14.06 3.03
N ARG A 462 3.83 -13.66 3.99
CA ARG A 462 4.08 -12.51 4.87
C ARG A 462 4.81 -12.96 6.14
N GLN A 463 6.05 -12.50 6.35
CA GLN A 463 6.93 -12.96 7.45
C GLN A 463 7.56 -11.79 8.23
N PRO A 464 7.84 -11.93 9.55
CA PRO A 464 8.72 -11.01 10.28
C PRO A 464 10.14 -11.00 9.70
N ALA A 465 10.76 -9.82 9.65
CA ALA A 465 12.11 -9.66 9.16
C ALA A 465 12.83 -8.45 9.78
N LEU A 466 14.16 -8.48 9.78
CA LEU A 466 14.98 -7.28 9.91
C LEU A 466 15.30 -6.75 8.51
N ARG A 467 15.13 -5.45 8.27
CA ARG A 467 15.60 -4.79 7.05
C ARG A 467 16.87 -4.02 7.33
N LEU A 468 17.86 -4.22 6.45
CA LEU A 468 19.14 -3.54 6.41
C LEU A 468 19.18 -2.65 5.16
N ASP A 469 19.31 -1.34 5.32
CA ASP A 469 19.56 -0.41 4.21
C ASP A 469 20.99 0.14 4.33
N ILE A 470 21.87 -0.31 3.43
CA ILE A 470 23.31 -0.08 3.45
C ILE A 470 23.69 0.88 2.33
N ARG A 471 24.42 1.95 2.67
CA ARG A 471 24.92 2.96 1.73
C ARG A 471 26.38 3.29 2.00
N CYS A 472 27.19 3.28 0.94
CA CYS A 472 28.56 3.79 0.92
C CYS A 472 28.75 4.65 -0.34
N THR A 473 29.38 5.81 -0.20
CA THR A 473 29.65 6.70 -1.35
C THR A 473 30.84 6.25 -2.18
N GLN A 474 31.91 5.74 -1.55
CA GLN A 474 33.16 5.36 -2.22
C GLN A 474 33.81 4.10 -1.60
N PRO A 475 34.07 3.04 -2.38
CA PRO A 475 33.39 2.74 -3.65
C PRO A 475 31.90 2.51 -3.41
N LYS A 476 31.10 2.90 -4.39
CA LYS A 476 29.64 3.00 -4.28
C LYS A 476 29.01 1.65 -3.94
N LEU A 477 28.32 1.59 -2.80
CA LEU A 477 27.47 0.47 -2.40
C LEU A 477 26.09 1.00 -2.04
N HIS A 478 25.03 0.44 -2.63
CA HIS A 478 23.66 0.68 -2.19
C HIS A 478 22.93 -0.65 -2.20
N LEU A 479 22.69 -1.21 -1.02
CA LEU A 479 22.20 -2.57 -0.85
C LEU A 479 21.10 -2.58 0.22
N SER A 480 19.92 -3.08 -0.15
CA SER A 480 18.82 -3.34 0.77
C SER A 480 18.70 -4.85 0.94
N LEU A 481 19.01 -5.34 2.13
CA LEU A 481 18.83 -6.74 2.51
C LEU A 481 17.66 -6.87 3.47
N ILE A 482 16.93 -7.96 3.34
CA ILE A 482 15.91 -8.40 4.27
C ILE A 482 16.43 -9.71 4.87
N LEU A 483 16.41 -9.84 6.19
CA LEU A 483 16.68 -11.05 6.94
C LEU A 483 15.37 -11.53 7.56
N PRO A 484 14.64 -12.45 6.92
CA PRO A 484 13.43 -13.00 7.50
C PRO A 484 13.78 -13.89 8.69
N TYR A 485 12.88 -13.96 9.68
CA TYR A 485 13.02 -14.87 10.83
C TYR A 485 11.65 -15.38 11.30
N ARG A 486 11.67 -16.52 12.01
CA ARG A 486 10.51 -17.08 12.74
C ARG A 486 10.85 -17.13 14.23
N LEU A 487 9.84 -17.01 15.10
CA LEU A 487 10.00 -17.12 16.56
C LEU A 487 9.59 -18.47 17.16
N SER A 488 8.52 -19.11 16.67
CA SER A 488 7.88 -20.25 17.35
C SER A 488 8.77 -21.50 17.39
N ASP A 489 9.27 -21.92 16.23
CA ASP A 489 10.52 -22.65 16.13
C ASP A 489 11.51 -21.62 15.63
N PHE A 490 12.35 -21.08 16.52
CA PHE A 490 13.25 -19.98 16.16
C PHE A 490 14.08 -20.39 14.94
N ALA A 491 13.96 -19.65 13.84
CA ALA A 491 14.56 -20.05 12.57
C ALA A 491 14.95 -18.82 11.76
N LEU A 492 16.08 -18.95 11.09
CA LEU A 492 16.66 -17.91 10.26
C LEU A 492 16.61 -18.35 8.81
N PHE A 493 16.12 -17.44 7.99
CA PHE A 493 16.02 -17.62 6.56
C PHE A 493 17.20 -16.90 5.89
N PRO A 494 17.62 -17.30 4.68
CA PRO A 494 18.66 -16.59 3.95
C PRO A 494 18.39 -15.08 3.81
N PHE A 495 19.44 -14.28 3.71
CA PHE A 495 19.28 -12.89 3.27
C PHE A 495 18.62 -12.84 1.89
N VAL A 496 17.67 -11.93 1.73
CA VAL A 496 16.96 -11.73 0.47
C VAL A 496 16.94 -10.27 0.06
N SER A 497 16.84 -9.99 -1.24
CA SER A 497 16.69 -8.64 -1.77
C SER A 497 15.71 -8.60 -2.94
N ASN A 498 14.82 -7.61 -2.92
CA ASN A 498 13.93 -7.27 -4.02
C ASN A 498 14.49 -6.13 -4.90
N GLN A 499 15.77 -5.79 -4.76
CA GLN A 499 16.40 -4.83 -5.67
C GLN A 499 16.58 -5.48 -7.04
N ASN A 500 15.97 -4.88 -8.07
CA ASN A 500 16.11 -5.34 -9.46
C ASN A 500 17.57 -5.19 -9.92
N HIS A 501 18.32 -6.29 -9.92
CA HIS A 501 19.72 -6.37 -10.35
C HIS A 501 19.85 -7.22 -11.64
N PRO A 502 19.55 -6.66 -12.83
CA PRO A 502 19.91 -7.29 -14.10
C PRO A 502 21.42 -7.15 -14.32
N ASN A 503 22.21 -8.11 -13.83
CA ASN A 503 23.63 -8.30 -14.15
C ASN A 503 24.53 -7.06 -14.02
N GLY A 504 24.30 -6.21 -13.01
CA GLY A 504 25.14 -5.05 -12.75
C GLY A 504 26.57 -5.44 -12.34
N GLU A 505 27.56 -4.61 -12.70
CA GLU A 505 29.01 -4.84 -12.58
C GLU A 505 29.51 -5.24 -11.17
N ASN A 506 28.69 -5.07 -10.12
CA ASN A 506 29.01 -5.39 -8.74
C ASN A 506 28.28 -6.63 -8.17
N PHE A 507 27.48 -7.39 -8.94
CA PHE A 507 26.69 -8.50 -8.37
C PHE A 507 27.56 -9.58 -7.69
N VAL A 508 28.68 -9.97 -8.33
CA VAL A 508 29.67 -10.91 -7.75
C VAL A 508 30.28 -10.35 -6.47
N ALA A 509 30.55 -9.04 -6.43
CA ALA A 509 31.07 -8.37 -5.23
C ALA A 509 30.02 -8.26 -4.11
N ILE A 510 28.73 -8.16 -4.44
CA ILE A 510 27.61 -8.25 -3.47
C ILE A 510 27.46 -9.67 -2.95
N GLN A 511 27.55 -10.70 -3.80
CA GLN A 511 27.55 -12.10 -3.38
C GLN A 511 28.71 -12.40 -2.42
N ALA A 512 29.92 -11.94 -2.76
CA ALA A 512 31.09 -12.00 -1.88
C ALA A 512 30.86 -11.23 -0.57
N PHE A 513 30.32 -10.01 -0.62
CA PHE A 513 29.99 -9.23 0.59
C PHE A 513 29.00 -9.96 1.52
N VAL A 514 27.91 -10.52 0.98
CA VAL A 514 26.93 -11.27 1.80
C VAL A 514 27.53 -12.58 2.31
N TRP A 515 28.38 -13.26 1.53
CA TRP A 515 29.15 -14.41 2.01
C TRP A 515 30.08 -14.04 3.18
N GLN A 516 30.85 -12.96 3.07
CA GLN A 516 31.70 -12.48 4.15
C GLN A 516 30.89 -12.01 5.37
N LEU A 517 29.65 -11.52 5.19
CA LEU A 517 28.75 -11.22 6.31
C LEU A 517 28.36 -12.51 7.08
N TYR A 518 28.01 -13.60 6.38
CA TYR A 518 27.80 -14.89 7.03
C TYR A 518 29.05 -15.37 7.78
N GLN A 519 30.24 -15.27 7.16
CA GLN A 519 31.50 -15.63 7.81
C GLN A 519 31.86 -14.74 9.01
N THR A 520 31.43 -13.48 9.03
CA THR A 520 31.65 -12.55 10.16
C THR A 520 30.70 -12.82 11.34
N LEU A 521 29.51 -13.38 11.08
CA LEU A 521 28.56 -13.80 12.12
C LEU A 521 28.93 -15.15 12.74
N ALA A 522 29.47 -16.08 11.94
CA ALA A 522 29.87 -17.43 12.35
C ALA A 522 30.75 -17.54 13.62
N PRO A 523 31.76 -16.70 13.90
CA PRO A 523 32.59 -16.83 15.10
C PRO A 523 32.05 -16.13 16.37
N LEU A 524 30.87 -15.48 16.32
CA LEU A 524 30.34 -14.68 17.43
C LEU A 524 29.79 -15.55 18.59
N LYS A 525 30.69 -16.05 19.44
CA LYS A 525 30.34 -16.78 20.67
C LYS A 525 29.75 -15.84 21.72
N LEU A 526 28.48 -16.01 22.06
CA LEU A 526 27.83 -15.34 23.18
C LEU A 526 28.30 -15.93 24.53
N LEU A 527 28.51 -15.05 25.52
CA LEU A 527 28.54 -15.44 26.93
C LEU A 527 27.19 -16.11 27.27
N ASN A 528 27.25 -17.41 27.58
CA ASN A 528 26.14 -18.29 27.97
C ASN A 528 25.20 -18.86 26.87
N GLY A 529 25.58 -18.92 25.58
CA GLY A 529 24.89 -19.86 24.66
C GLY A 529 25.04 -19.70 23.14
N GLN A 530 25.74 -20.65 22.51
CA GLN A 530 25.50 -21.34 21.20
C GLN A 530 24.93 -20.62 19.96
N TRP A 531 24.77 -19.30 19.93
CA TRP A 531 24.08 -18.61 18.82
C TRP A 531 24.81 -18.62 17.48
N ALA A 532 26.14 -18.62 17.50
CA ALA A 532 26.98 -18.73 16.31
C ALA A 532 26.78 -20.07 15.60
N ASP A 533 26.83 -21.16 16.37
CA ASP A 533 26.59 -22.52 15.89
C ASP A 533 25.13 -22.65 15.43
N TYR A 534 24.17 -22.13 16.21
CA TYR A 534 22.74 -22.14 15.87
C TYR A 534 22.43 -21.42 14.56
N TRP A 535 23.06 -20.28 14.29
CA TRP A 535 22.90 -19.53 13.04
C TRP A 535 23.34 -20.36 11.84
N LEU A 536 24.45 -21.10 11.95
CA LEU A 536 24.98 -21.93 10.86
C LEU A 536 24.17 -23.22 10.67
N ASP A 537 23.84 -23.90 11.77
CA ASP A 537 23.15 -25.20 11.75
C ASP A 537 21.65 -25.08 11.41
N ASN A 538 21.03 -23.93 11.71
CA ASN A 538 19.60 -23.69 11.48
C ASN A 538 19.32 -22.56 10.47
N LEU A 539 20.30 -22.17 9.63
CA LEU A 539 20.02 -21.39 8.43
C LEU A 539 19.29 -22.29 7.43
N THR A 540 17.97 -22.25 7.49
CA THR A 540 17.09 -23.05 6.63
C THR A 540 17.43 -22.90 5.15
N SER A 541 17.49 -24.02 4.43
CA SER A 541 17.69 -23.98 2.98
C SER A 541 16.47 -23.37 2.29
N VAL A 542 16.61 -22.97 1.02
CA VAL A 542 15.48 -22.46 0.22
C VAL A 542 14.30 -23.45 0.19
N ASN A 543 14.58 -24.75 0.38
CA ASN A 543 13.62 -25.85 0.27
C ASN A 543 12.91 -26.20 1.59
N ASP A 544 13.45 -25.84 2.76
CA ASP A 544 12.85 -26.23 4.07
C ASP A 544 11.65 -25.34 4.48
N ASN A 545 11.52 -24.18 3.84
CA ASN A 545 10.67 -23.06 4.28
C ASN A 545 9.16 -23.21 3.98
N TRP A 546 8.70 -24.42 3.64
CA TRP A 546 7.44 -24.63 2.91
C TRP A 546 6.36 -25.38 3.71
N THR A 547 6.62 -25.77 4.96
CA THR A 547 5.82 -26.79 5.66
C THR A 547 5.18 -26.36 6.99
N THR A 548 5.42 -25.16 7.51
CA THR A 548 4.93 -24.75 8.84
C THR A 548 4.34 -23.33 8.89
N THR A 549 3.19 -23.21 9.57
CA THR A 549 2.41 -22.00 9.79
C THR A 549 3.25 -20.86 10.42
N PRO A 550 3.29 -19.65 9.82
CA PRO A 550 3.80 -18.46 10.52
C PRO A 550 2.84 -18.03 11.63
N ILE A 551 3.27 -18.17 12.89
CA ILE A 551 2.48 -17.86 14.09
C ILE A 551 2.78 -16.42 14.57
N LYS A 552 1.77 -15.76 15.15
CA LYS A 552 1.76 -14.32 15.46
C LYS A 552 2.98 -13.85 16.26
N GLN A 553 3.56 -12.73 15.82
CA GLN A 553 4.01 -11.69 16.75
C GLN A 553 2.85 -10.70 16.95
N GLN A 554 2.41 -10.54 18.21
CA GLN A 554 1.64 -9.41 18.79
C GLN A 554 0.84 -8.54 17.80
N LYS A 555 -0.22 -9.12 17.21
CA LYS A 555 -0.90 -8.53 16.03
C LYS A 555 -2.02 -7.51 16.31
N THR A 556 -2.18 -7.00 17.54
CA THR A 556 -3.19 -5.95 17.83
C THR A 556 -2.64 -4.53 17.75
N ALA A 557 -1.35 -4.33 18.05
CA ALA A 557 -0.65 -3.05 17.86
C ALA A 557 -0.10 -2.95 16.43
N LEU A 558 0.78 -3.87 16.03
CA LEU A 558 1.48 -3.80 14.74
C LEU A 558 0.55 -3.76 13.52
N ALA A 559 -0.58 -4.47 13.55
CA ALA A 559 -1.54 -4.48 12.43
C ALA A 559 -2.37 -3.20 12.29
N LYS A 560 -2.44 -2.37 13.35
CA LYS A 560 -3.08 -1.05 13.33
C LYS A 560 -2.10 0.11 13.18
N GLN A 561 -0.82 -0.11 13.48
CA GLN A 561 0.22 0.94 13.49
C GLN A 561 1.25 0.85 12.35
N LEU A 562 1.41 -0.30 11.67
CA LEU A 562 2.25 -0.43 10.48
C LEU A 562 1.44 -0.62 9.21
N THR A 563 0.77 0.44 8.77
CA THR A 563 0.31 0.60 7.37
C THR A 563 1.50 0.95 6.47
N ILE A 564 2.61 0.20 6.57
CA ILE A 564 3.70 0.30 5.61
C ILE A 564 3.22 -0.36 4.33
N GLN A 565 3.09 0.47 3.30
CA GLN A 565 2.94 0.01 1.94
C GLN A 565 4.24 -0.70 1.49
N LEU A 566 4.27 -2.02 1.73
CA LEU A 566 5.06 -2.96 0.92
C LEU A 566 4.21 -3.52 -0.22
N PHE A 567 3.47 -2.62 -0.86
CA PHE A 567 3.87 -2.25 -2.21
C PHE A 567 4.52 -0.89 -2.11
N ALA A 568 5.80 -0.79 -2.42
CA ALA A 568 6.11 0.28 -3.35
C ALA A 568 5.31 -0.10 -4.62
N PRO A 569 4.32 0.69 -5.10
CA PRO A 569 4.35 0.91 -6.54
C PRO A 569 5.79 1.33 -6.87
N THR A 570 6.30 1.02 -8.05
CA THR A 570 7.46 1.79 -8.53
C THR A 570 6.99 3.23 -8.62
N SER A 571 7.16 3.99 -7.55
CA SER A 571 6.90 5.41 -7.54
C SER A 571 7.86 5.95 -8.57
N HIS A 572 7.28 6.48 -9.64
CA HIS A 572 7.97 7.39 -10.54
C HIS A 572 8.45 8.55 -9.66
N ASN A 573 9.69 8.36 -9.21
CA ASN A 573 10.56 9.19 -8.39
C ASN A 573 11.82 8.34 -8.11
N GLN A 574 12.38 7.78 -9.19
CA GLN A 574 13.81 7.45 -9.24
C GLN A 574 14.59 8.78 -9.19
N SER A 575 14.76 9.33 -7.99
CA SER A 575 15.65 10.47 -7.77
C SER A 575 16.96 9.95 -7.21
N ALA A 576 18.04 10.09 -8.01
CA ALA A 576 19.41 9.71 -7.70
C ALA A 576 19.75 8.19 -7.59
N ILE A 577 19.35 7.40 -8.60
CA ILE A 577 20.24 6.35 -9.10
C ILE A 577 20.85 6.88 -10.40
N GLY A 578 22.19 6.92 -10.49
CA GLY A 578 22.90 7.05 -11.76
C GLY A 578 22.67 5.80 -12.60
N VAL A 579 21.49 5.70 -13.20
CA VAL A 579 21.18 4.79 -14.30
C VAL A 579 21.75 5.45 -15.55
N ASN A 580 22.53 4.71 -16.33
CA ASN A 580 22.88 5.18 -17.66
C ASN A 580 21.60 5.09 -18.50
N ILE A 581 20.89 6.21 -18.65
CA ILE A 581 19.55 6.23 -19.25
C ILE A 581 19.72 5.94 -20.75
N ASN A 582 19.50 4.69 -21.13
CA ASN A 582 19.17 4.35 -22.50
C ASN A 582 17.84 5.05 -22.82
N MET A 583 17.94 6.29 -23.32
CA MET A 583 16.76 7.05 -23.72
C MET A 583 16.00 6.20 -24.74
N PRO A 584 14.70 5.93 -24.53
CA PRO A 584 13.90 5.33 -25.59
C PRO A 584 14.01 6.23 -26.82
N LYS A 585 14.13 5.62 -28.01
CA LYS A 585 14.08 6.34 -29.28
C LYS A 585 12.66 6.86 -29.49
N PHE A 586 12.32 7.93 -28.79
CA PHE A 586 11.02 8.57 -28.87
C PHE A 586 11.03 9.57 -30.02
N ASP A 587 10.36 9.22 -31.12
CA ASP A 587 10.21 10.12 -32.25
C ASP A 587 9.11 11.14 -31.95
N VAL A 588 9.53 12.28 -31.40
CA VAL A 588 8.68 13.41 -31.03
C VAL A 588 7.77 13.88 -32.19
N LYS A 589 8.18 13.62 -33.45
CA LYS A 589 7.46 14.00 -34.67
C LYS A 589 6.09 13.32 -34.82
N GLN A 590 5.89 12.18 -34.15
CA GLN A 590 4.67 11.37 -34.26
C GLN A 590 3.57 11.81 -33.28
N VAL A 591 3.85 12.73 -32.34
CA VAL A 591 2.83 13.23 -31.41
C VAL A 591 1.90 14.23 -32.13
N LEU A 592 0.64 13.87 -32.32
CA LEU A 592 -0.39 14.78 -32.85
C LEU A 592 -1.40 15.13 -31.76
N TRP A 593 -1.63 16.42 -31.49
CA TRP A 593 -2.66 16.87 -30.53
C TRP A 593 -4.08 16.95 -31.11
N GLN A 594 -4.27 16.59 -32.39
CA GLN A 594 -5.58 16.53 -33.04
C GLN A 594 -6.57 15.64 -32.26
N GLY A 595 -7.83 16.09 -32.14
CA GLY A 595 -8.89 15.38 -31.42
C GLY A 595 -8.83 15.44 -29.89
N PHE A 596 -7.92 16.22 -29.28
CA PHE A 596 -7.88 16.38 -27.83
C PHE A 596 -9.00 17.30 -27.31
N ASP A 597 -10.00 16.71 -26.66
CA ASP A 597 -11.16 17.38 -26.06
C ASP A 597 -10.82 17.97 -24.68
N LEU A 598 -10.05 19.07 -24.67
CA LEU A 598 -9.61 19.75 -23.45
C LEU A 598 -10.77 20.07 -22.48
N PRO A 599 -11.93 20.61 -22.91
CA PRO A 599 -13.05 20.88 -22.01
C PRO A 599 -13.55 19.65 -21.26
N LYS A 600 -13.62 18.48 -21.91
CA LYS A 600 -13.95 17.22 -21.24
C LYS A 600 -12.95 16.88 -20.15
N TYR A 601 -11.65 16.87 -20.45
CA TYR A 601 -10.61 16.56 -19.46
C TYR A 601 -10.58 17.55 -18.29
N VAL A 602 -10.92 18.82 -18.50
CA VAL A 602 -11.04 19.83 -17.43
C VAL A 602 -12.21 19.52 -16.48
N LEU A 603 -13.32 18.97 -17.00
CA LEU A 603 -14.47 18.55 -16.20
C LEU A 603 -14.18 17.26 -15.41
N ASP A 604 -13.53 16.29 -16.06
CA ASP A 604 -13.21 14.96 -15.52
C ASP A 604 -12.10 14.99 -14.43
N ILE A 605 -11.44 16.12 -14.20
CA ILE A 605 -10.45 16.27 -13.12
C ILE A 605 -11.09 16.15 -11.72
N ASP A 606 -10.52 15.24 -10.93
CA ASP A 606 -10.72 15.06 -9.48
C ASP A 606 -10.84 16.43 -8.76
N PRO A 607 -11.93 16.66 -7.99
CA PRO A 607 -12.12 17.89 -7.23
C PRO A 607 -10.92 18.32 -6.38
N ASN A 608 -10.16 17.37 -5.82
CA ASN A 608 -8.99 17.63 -4.98
C ASN A 608 -7.76 18.11 -5.78
N LYS A 609 -7.72 17.79 -7.08
CA LYS A 609 -6.66 18.21 -8.00
C LYS A 609 -7.04 19.46 -8.78
N ARG A 610 -8.33 19.83 -8.84
CA ARG A 610 -8.83 20.96 -9.65
C ARG A 610 -8.10 22.28 -9.40
N ALA A 611 -7.66 22.55 -8.16
CA ALA A 611 -6.88 23.76 -7.84
C ALA A 611 -5.53 23.86 -8.60
N TYR A 612 -4.94 22.74 -9.04
CA TYR A 612 -3.74 22.72 -9.89
C TYR A 612 -3.91 23.48 -11.22
N LEU A 613 -5.13 23.56 -11.75
CA LEU A 613 -5.43 24.31 -12.97
C LEU A 613 -5.34 25.83 -12.80
N GLN A 614 -5.25 26.32 -11.56
CA GLN A 614 -5.06 27.75 -11.33
C GLN A 614 -3.60 28.16 -11.45
N VAL A 615 -3.40 29.35 -12.04
CA VAL A 615 -2.14 30.07 -12.07
C VAL A 615 -2.19 31.21 -11.05
N PHE A 616 -1.05 31.53 -10.43
CA PHE A 616 -0.92 32.66 -9.50
C PHE A 616 -0.14 33.78 -10.17
N ALA A 617 -0.78 34.94 -10.38
CA ALA A 617 -0.16 36.08 -11.03
C ALA A 617 0.91 36.73 -10.12
N PRO A 618 2.20 36.76 -10.50
CA PRO A 618 3.25 37.46 -9.73
C PRO A 618 3.01 38.98 -9.76
N THR A 619 3.54 39.72 -8.80
CA THR A 619 3.28 41.18 -8.66
C THR A 619 3.74 41.95 -9.90
N ARG A 620 4.81 41.49 -10.55
CA ARG A 620 5.30 42.05 -11.82
C ARG A 620 4.31 41.85 -12.98
N LEU A 621 3.59 40.73 -13.01
CA LEU A 621 2.58 40.45 -14.05
C LEU A 621 1.39 41.41 -13.96
N LEU A 622 1.06 41.93 -12.77
CA LEU A 622 -0.12 42.79 -12.58
C LEU A 622 -0.08 44.10 -13.39
N ASN A 623 1.12 44.53 -13.81
CA ASN A 623 1.36 45.74 -14.62
C ASN A 623 1.95 45.41 -16.00
N ASP A 624 1.91 44.13 -16.43
CA ASP A 624 2.40 43.64 -17.73
C ASP A 624 1.21 43.22 -18.60
N GLU A 625 1.28 43.43 -19.92
CA GLU A 625 0.21 43.01 -20.83
C GLU A 625 -0.07 41.50 -20.77
N LEU A 626 0.93 40.69 -20.40
CA LEU A 626 0.77 39.25 -20.17
C LEU A 626 -0.29 38.89 -19.11
N LEU A 627 -0.73 39.81 -18.24
CA LEU A 627 -1.85 39.57 -17.32
C LEU A 627 -3.12 39.13 -18.05
N THR A 628 -3.30 39.60 -19.29
CA THR A 628 -4.44 39.23 -20.14
C THR A 628 -4.45 37.73 -20.49
N GLN A 629 -3.32 37.03 -20.43
CA GLN A 629 -3.26 35.55 -20.55
C GLN A 629 -3.81 34.86 -19.29
N ALA A 630 -3.46 35.36 -18.10
CA ALA A 630 -4.03 34.88 -16.84
C ALA A 630 -5.56 35.05 -16.85
N GLN A 631 -6.04 36.21 -17.32
CA GLN A 631 -7.48 36.49 -17.45
C GLN A 631 -8.16 35.55 -18.47
N ALA A 632 -7.54 35.30 -19.63
CA ALA A 632 -8.04 34.40 -20.67
C ALA A 632 -8.02 32.91 -20.28
N THR A 633 -7.34 32.52 -19.20
CA THR A 633 -7.17 31.11 -18.78
C THR A 633 -8.51 30.36 -18.66
N ALA A 634 -9.57 31.03 -18.19
CA ALA A 634 -10.90 30.43 -18.13
C ALA A 634 -11.42 30.04 -19.52
N ASN A 635 -11.35 30.95 -20.50
CA ASN A 635 -11.83 30.72 -21.85
C ASN A 635 -10.95 29.70 -22.59
N LEU A 636 -9.64 29.72 -22.35
CA LEU A 636 -8.70 28.73 -22.88
C LEU A 636 -9.04 27.29 -22.42
N TYR A 637 -9.47 27.08 -21.18
CA TYR A 637 -9.93 25.75 -20.74
C TYR A 637 -11.30 25.33 -21.30
N HIS A 638 -12.21 26.27 -21.57
CA HIS A 638 -13.56 25.95 -22.07
C HIS A 638 -13.66 25.85 -23.62
N HIS A 639 -12.82 26.59 -24.34
CA HIS A 639 -12.92 26.81 -25.79
C HIS A 639 -11.57 26.74 -26.52
N GLY A 640 -10.48 26.45 -25.80
CA GLY A 640 -9.15 26.35 -26.39
C GLY A 640 -8.89 24.99 -27.02
N LYS A 641 -8.10 25.00 -28.10
CA LYS A 641 -7.57 23.81 -28.76
C LYS A 641 -6.12 23.61 -28.36
N VAL A 642 -5.69 22.36 -28.20
CA VAL A 642 -4.27 22.03 -28.00
C VAL A 642 -3.55 21.90 -29.35
N VAL A 643 -2.44 22.62 -29.49
CA VAL A 643 -1.55 22.59 -30.66
C VAL A 643 -0.09 22.57 -30.20
N TRP A 644 0.85 22.37 -31.14
CA TRP A 644 2.28 22.50 -30.88
C TRP A 644 2.75 23.95 -30.95
N GLY A 645 3.48 24.38 -29.93
CA GLY A 645 4.30 25.58 -29.93
C GLY A 645 5.78 25.24 -29.98
N VAL A 646 6.58 26.05 -30.68
CA VAL A 646 8.03 26.01 -30.76
C VAL A 646 8.60 27.26 -30.10
N VAL A 647 9.58 27.10 -29.23
CA VAL A 647 10.23 28.18 -28.48
C VAL A 647 11.25 28.88 -29.39
N LEU A 648 11.07 30.18 -29.62
CA LEU A 648 12.02 31.04 -30.32
C LEU A 648 13.07 31.60 -29.37
N LYS A 649 12.61 32.19 -28.25
CA LYS A 649 13.42 32.70 -27.14
C LYS A 649 12.69 32.38 -25.83
N ALA A 650 13.42 32.18 -24.73
CA ALA A 650 12.85 32.03 -23.41
C ALA A 650 13.81 32.56 -22.34
N ASP A 651 13.30 32.90 -21.16
CA ASP A 651 14.13 33.32 -20.04
C ASP A 651 15.14 32.23 -19.65
N ASN A 652 16.39 32.64 -19.44
CA ASN A 652 17.50 31.75 -19.05
C ASN A 652 17.31 31.01 -17.71
N THR A 653 16.23 31.29 -16.98
CA THR A 653 15.84 30.62 -15.73
C THR A 653 14.85 29.47 -15.95
N LEU A 654 14.11 29.45 -17.07
CA LEU A 654 13.11 28.42 -17.37
C LEU A 654 13.72 27.04 -17.62
N SER A 655 14.96 26.98 -18.11
CA SER A 655 15.70 25.74 -18.32
C SER A 655 16.44 25.25 -17.06
N LYS A 656 16.40 25.97 -15.93
CA LYS A 656 17.12 25.59 -14.70
C LYS A 656 16.21 24.87 -13.71
N ALA A 657 16.74 23.89 -12.99
CA ALA A 657 16.04 23.21 -11.90
C ALA A 657 15.55 24.20 -10.82
N ASP A 658 14.43 23.88 -10.19
CA ASP A 658 13.74 24.74 -9.23
C ASP A 658 13.29 23.91 -8.01
N GLU A 659 13.95 24.10 -6.88
CA GLU A 659 13.71 23.35 -5.63
C GLU A 659 12.29 23.54 -5.07
N LEU A 660 11.59 24.61 -5.46
CA LEU A 660 10.20 24.88 -5.03
C LEU A 660 9.16 24.22 -5.97
N GLN A 661 9.60 23.41 -6.93
CA GLN A 661 8.81 22.86 -8.04
C GLN A 661 8.16 23.96 -8.88
N GLY A 662 8.88 25.06 -9.10
CA GLY A 662 8.40 26.20 -9.88
C GLY A 662 7.36 27.07 -9.16
N PHE A 663 7.04 26.80 -7.90
CA PHE A 663 6.07 27.58 -7.12
C PHE A 663 6.70 28.80 -6.44
N ASP A 664 7.61 29.51 -7.13
CA ASP A 664 7.94 30.88 -6.74
C ASP A 664 6.79 31.79 -7.20
N ARG A 665 6.20 32.49 -6.24
CA ARG A 665 4.98 33.30 -6.43
C ARG A 665 5.25 34.67 -7.03
N GLU A 666 6.50 35.13 -7.10
CA GLU A 666 6.84 36.49 -7.53
C GLU A 666 7.74 36.53 -8.78
N ASN A 667 8.25 35.38 -9.25
CA ASN A 667 8.96 35.31 -10.51
C ASN A 667 7.99 35.34 -11.71
N LEU A 668 8.32 36.19 -12.68
CA LEU A 668 7.71 36.22 -14.01
C LEU A 668 8.66 35.45 -14.94
N HIS A 669 8.13 34.49 -15.70
CA HIS A 669 8.89 33.68 -16.64
C HIS A 669 8.26 33.77 -18.04
N THR A 670 9.02 34.22 -19.03
CA THR A 670 8.52 34.48 -20.39
C THR A 670 9.19 33.63 -21.47
N ALA A 671 8.45 33.37 -22.54
CA ALA A 671 8.95 32.73 -23.75
C ALA A 671 8.20 33.23 -25.00
N GLU A 672 8.91 33.34 -26.11
CA GLU A 672 8.35 33.65 -27.43
C GLU A 672 8.07 32.36 -28.18
N ILE A 673 6.80 32.14 -28.56
CA ILE A 673 6.32 30.88 -29.10
C ILE A 673 5.80 31.05 -30.53
N LEU A 674 6.37 30.29 -31.46
CA LEU A 674 5.87 30.11 -32.83
C LEU A 674 4.93 28.90 -32.88
N TYR A 675 3.75 29.05 -33.49
CA TYR A 675 2.74 27.99 -33.55
C TYR A 675 1.82 28.11 -34.77
N ASP A 676 1.13 27.02 -35.10
CA ASP A 676 0.04 27.00 -36.06
C ASP A 676 -1.31 26.92 -35.30
N PRO A 677 -2.15 27.97 -35.34
CA PRO A 677 -3.46 27.95 -34.68
C PRO A 677 -4.40 26.82 -35.15
N THR A 678 -4.19 26.31 -36.37
CA THR A 678 -4.99 25.21 -36.91
C THR A 678 -4.53 23.85 -36.38
N GLY A 679 -3.27 23.74 -35.92
CA GLY A 679 -2.65 22.49 -35.49
C GLY A 679 -2.48 21.45 -36.61
N GLN A 680 -2.32 21.89 -37.86
CA GLN A 680 -2.13 21.03 -39.02
C GLN A 680 -0.67 20.93 -39.47
N THR A 681 0.13 21.96 -39.19
CA THR A 681 1.56 22.02 -39.53
C THR A 681 2.36 21.05 -38.64
N SER A 682 3.27 20.29 -39.24
CA SER A 682 4.07 19.30 -38.52
C SER A 682 5.16 19.95 -37.66
N ILE A 683 5.62 19.25 -36.62
CA ILE A 683 6.70 19.74 -35.73
C ILE A 683 7.97 20.05 -36.53
N ASP A 684 8.33 19.22 -37.51
CA ASP A 684 9.51 19.44 -38.37
C ASP A 684 9.40 20.75 -39.17
N GLN A 685 8.21 21.07 -39.69
CA GLN A 685 7.95 22.32 -40.40
C GLN A 685 7.99 23.53 -39.46
N LEU A 686 7.36 23.44 -38.28
CA LEU A 686 7.41 24.51 -37.27
C LEU A 686 8.86 24.78 -36.81
N LEU A 687 9.67 23.73 -36.59
CA LEU A 687 11.09 23.85 -36.28
C LEU A 687 11.90 24.45 -37.43
N ALA A 688 11.57 24.13 -38.69
CA ALA A 688 12.20 24.73 -39.85
C ALA A 688 11.90 26.24 -39.95
N PHE A 689 10.65 26.66 -39.68
CA PHE A 689 10.26 28.07 -39.63
C PHE A 689 10.86 28.82 -38.44
N ALA A 690 11.07 28.16 -37.30
CA ALA A 690 11.69 28.76 -36.12
C ALA A 690 13.17 29.12 -36.30
N LYS A 691 13.96 28.29 -37.01
CA LYS A 691 15.41 28.48 -37.19
C LYS A 691 15.84 29.88 -37.64
N PRO A 692 15.29 30.47 -38.74
CA PRO A 692 15.70 31.82 -39.15
C PRO A 692 15.33 32.89 -38.12
N LEU A 693 14.18 32.78 -37.43
CA LEU A 693 13.80 33.70 -36.36
C LEU A 693 14.73 33.60 -35.13
N GLN A 694 15.13 32.38 -34.77
CA GLN A 694 16.12 32.14 -33.70
C GLN A 694 17.48 32.77 -34.03
N ALA A 695 17.86 32.85 -35.31
CA ALA A 695 19.07 33.56 -35.73
C ALA A 695 18.95 35.09 -35.58
N LEU A 696 17.77 35.69 -35.85
CA LEU A 696 17.53 37.12 -35.63
C LEU A 696 17.68 37.52 -34.16
N ALA A 697 17.37 36.62 -33.23
CA ALA A 697 17.56 36.83 -31.79
C ALA A 697 19.04 36.87 -31.35
N GLN A 698 19.97 36.50 -32.23
CA GLN A 698 21.43 36.52 -32.00
C GLN A 698 22.15 37.61 -32.80
N GLN A 699 21.43 38.40 -33.61
CA GLN A 699 22.02 39.48 -34.39
C GLN A 699 22.28 40.74 -33.55
N ASP A 700 23.36 41.44 -33.88
CA ASP A 700 23.72 42.73 -33.30
C ASP A 700 22.77 43.83 -33.82
N LEU A 701 22.24 44.63 -32.89
CA LEU A 701 21.43 45.81 -33.17
C LEU A 701 22.11 46.78 -34.16
N ALA A 702 23.45 46.82 -34.21
CA ALA A 702 24.21 47.60 -35.18
C ALA A 702 23.93 47.20 -36.65
N THR A 703 23.41 45.99 -36.90
CA THR A 703 23.10 45.47 -38.23
C THR A 703 21.63 45.61 -38.64
N LEU A 704 20.76 46.15 -37.78
CA LEU A 704 19.31 46.30 -38.02
C LEU A 704 18.95 46.93 -39.37
N ASN A 705 19.69 47.95 -39.79
CA ASN A 705 19.45 48.68 -41.05
C ASN A 705 19.71 47.85 -42.32
N GLN A 706 20.26 46.63 -42.19
CA GLN A 706 20.53 45.71 -43.29
C GLN A 706 19.45 44.61 -43.43
N LEU A 707 18.50 44.55 -42.49
CA LEU A 707 17.42 43.56 -42.47
C LEU A 707 16.14 44.10 -43.13
N PRO A 708 15.32 43.24 -43.77
CA PRO A 708 13.95 43.57 -44.11
C PRO A 708 13.15 44.04 -42.89
N THR A 709 12.22 44.99 -43.07
CA THR A 709 11.51 45.66 -41.97
C THR A 709 10.77 44.71 -41.03
N ASP A 710 10.21 43.62 -41.55
CA ASP A 710 9.54 42.58 -40.77
C ASP A 710 10.53 41.73 -39.96
N GLN A 711 11.73 41.44 -40.47
CA GLN A 711 12.81 40.81 -39.69
C GLN A 711 13.40 41.76 -38.65
N ALA A 712 13.61 43.03 -39.00
CA ALA A 712 14.10 44.05 -38.08
C ALA A 712 13.16 44.22 -36.87
N PHE A 713 11.84 44.17 -37.09
CA PHE A 713 10.83 44.15 -36.02
C PHE A 713 11.07 43.01 -35.01
N PHE A 714 11.22 41.76 -35.49
CA PHE A 714 11.46 40.62 -34.61
C PHE A 714 12.83 40.68 -33.92
N SER A 715 13.88 41.15 -34.60
CA SER A 715 15.19 41.35 -33.99
C SER A 715 15.13 42.36 -32.83
N MET A 716 14.47 43.52 -33.03
CA MET A 716 14.24 44.49 -31.95
C MET A 716 13.40 43.91 -30.81
N HIS A 717 12.29 43.23 -31.13
CA HIS A 717 11.42 42.59 -30.14
C HIS A 717 12.17 41.56 -29.29
N PHE A 718 13.01 40.71 -29.90
CA PHE A 718 13.81 39.74 -29.13
C PHE A 718 14.88 40.38 -28.25
N GLN A 719 15.30 41.63 -28.49
CA GLN A 719 16.28 42.33 -27.65
C GLN A 719 15.63 43.09 -26.48
N ASP A 720 14.33 43.39 -26.52
CA ASP A 720 13.59 44.03 -25.42
C ASP A 720 12.74 43.03 -24.61
N GLU A 721 13.21 42.66 -23.42
CA GLU A 721 12.52 41.77 -22.48
C GLU A 721 11.15 42.27 -21.98
N ARG A 722 10.78 43.53 -22.27
CA ARG A 722 9.45 44.10 -21.97
C ARG A 722 8.51 44.11 -23.16
N SER A 723 9.02 43.91 -24.37
CA SER A 723 8.21 43.87 -25.57
C SER A 723 7.28 42.66 -25.56
N ARG A 724 6.04 42.83 -26.03
CA ARG A 724 5.01 41.79 -26.07
C ARG A 724 4.36 41.73 -27.44
N ILE A 725 4.20 40.53 -27.98
CA ILE A 725 3.47 40.27 -29.23
C ILE A 725 2.44 39.17 -29.00
N PHE A 726 1.31 39.25 -29.71
CA PHE A 726 0.22 38.29 -29.56
C PHE A 726 -0.41 37.98 -30.92
N GLY A 727 -0.23 36.76 -31.42
CA GLY A 727 -0.82 36.32 -32.68
C GLY A 727 -0.24 37.02 -33.91
N HIS A 728 0.99 37.54 -33.79
CA HIS A 728 1.68 38.23 -34.88
C HIS A 728 1.95 37.26 -36.04
N ALA A 729 1.87 37.73 -37.28
CA ALA A 729 2.20 36.91 -38.44
C ALA A 729 3.71 36.60 -38.50
N TYR A 730 4.04 35.46 -39.10
CA TYR A 730 5.39 35.12 -39.51
C TYR A 730 5.92 36.09 -40.60
N PRO A 731 7.21 36.46 -40.62
CA PRO A 731 7.75 37.40 -41.62
C PRO A 731 7.64 36.90 -43.07
N ASP A 732 7.02 37.69 -43.94
CA ASP A 732 6.89 37.40 -45.36
C ASP A 732 8.25 37.36 -46.07
N SER A 733 9.21 38.18 -45.64
CA SER A 733 10.57 38.19 -46.19
C SER A 733 11.35 36.91 -45.92
N LEU A 734 11.02 36.17 -44.85
CA LEU A 734 11.60 34.85 -44.55
C LEU A 734 10.94 33.73 -45.36
N THR A 735 9.69 33.90 -45.82
CA THR A 735 9.03 32.88 -46.64
C THR A 735 9.67 32.74 -48.03
N ASN A 736 10.13 33.86 -48.61
CA ASN A 736 10.71 33.92 -49.94
C ASN A 736 12.23 33.64 -49.97
N ALA A 737 12.93 33.77 -48.84
CA ALA A 737 14.39 33.65 -48.77
C ALA A 737 14.90 32.19 -48.63
N THR A 738 14.02 31.23 -48.37
CA THR A 738 14.44 29.83 -48.20
C THR A 738 14.41 29.06 -49.53
N ASN A 739 15.56 28.50 -49.94
CA ASN A 739 15.68 27.48 -50.99
C ASN A 739 15.12 26.11 -50.51
N SER A 740 14.01 26.14 -49.78
CA SER A 740 13.37 25.00 -49.13
C SER A 740 12.05 24.71 -49.84
N SER A 741 11.84 23.46 -50.22
CA SER A 741 10.65 22.97 -50.95
C SER A 741 9.36 22.92 -50.10
N VAL A 742 9.22 23.81 -49.10
CA VAL A 742 8.16 23.82 -48.10
C VAL A 742 7.35 25.12 -48.22
N LYS A 743 6.20 25.06 -48.90
CA LYS A 743 5.24 26.18 -48.91
C LYS A 743 4.56 26.33 -47.55
N ILE A 744 4.38 27.58 -47.10
CA ILE A 744 3.52 27.89 -45.95
C ILE A 744 2.07 27.84 -46.43
N ASN A 745 1.36 26.79 -46.04
CA ASN A 745 -0.07 26.61 -46.38
C ASN A 745 -1.01 27.13 -45.26
N ASN A 746 -0.49 27.35 -44.05
CA ASN A 746 -1.26 27.73 -42.85
C ASN A 746 -0.72 29.02 -42.23
N PRO A 747 -1.55 29.86 -41.60
CA PRO A 747 -1.13 31.14 -41.02
C PRO A 747 -0.34 30.93 -39.71
N ILE A 748 0.97 30.71 -39.84
CA ILE A 748 1.89 30.59 -38.69
C ILE A 748 1.90 31.90 -37.88
N LYS A 749 1.75 31.75 -36.57
CA LYS A 749 1.64 32.86 -35.60
C LYS A 749 2.75 32.81 -34.56
N ILE A 750 3.05 33.98 -33.99
CA ILE A 750 4.04 34.16 -32.93
C ILE A 750 3.40 34.96 -31.78
N SER A 751 3.60 34.48 -30.56
CA SER A 751 3.13 35.15 -29.32
C SER A 751 4.14 35.03 -28.18
N SER A 752 4.26 36.10 -27.41
CA SER A 752 4.80 36.09 -26.05
C SER A 752 3.91 35.24 -25.15
N LEU A 753 4.51 34.41 -24.29
CA LEU A 753 3.84 33.51 -23.37
C LEU A 753 4.41 33.68 -21.96
N TRP A 754 3.54 33.88 -20.97
CA TRP A 754 3.88 33.66 -19.57
C TRP A 754 3.82 32.17 -19.25
N ILE A 755 4.94 31.58 -18.86
CA ILE A 755 5.02 30.18 -18.45
C ILE A 755 4.86 30.07 -16.93
N TRP A 756 3.68 29.60 -16.51
CA TRP A 756 3.47 29.16 -15.13
C TRP A 756 4.22 27.83 -14.92
N ARG A 757 5.41 27.90 -14.32
CA ARG A 757 6.32 26.74 -14.18
C ARG A 757 5.67 25.46 -13.63
N PRO A 758 4.77 25.50 -12.62
CA PRO A 758 4.10 24.29 -12.12
C PRO A 758 3.23 23.54 -13.15
N HIS A 759 2.92 24.15 -14.30
CA HIS A 759 2.25 23.49 -15.42
C HIS A 759 3.20 22.69 -16.33
N LEU A 760 4.52 22.85 -16.21
CA LEU A 760 5.50 21.98 -16.88
C LEU A 760 5.78 20.72 -16.03
N PRO A 761 5.95 19.51 -16.63
CA PRO A 761 6.11 18.24 -15.91
C PRO A 761 7.14 18.23 -14.78
N ASN A 762 8.26 18.92 -14.98
CA ASN A 762 9.40 19.02 -14.08
C ASN A 762 9.73 20.48 -13.69
N ALA A 763 8.75 21.38 -13.82
CA ALA A 763 8.90 22.84 -13.69
C ALA A 763 9.94 23.49 -14.64
N MET A 764 10.48 22.75 -15.62
CA MET A 764 11.54 23.22 -16.53
C MET A 764 11.11 23.15 -17.99
N LEU A 765 11.46 24.18 -18.76
CA LEU A 765 11.36 24.19 -20.21
C LEU A 765 12.48 23.31 -20.78
N THR A 766 12.17 22.03 -20.93
CA THR A 766 13.17 20.97 -21.21
C THR A 766 13.38 20.73 -22.70
N LEU A 767 12.35 20.98 -23.52
CA LEU A 767 12.42 20.84 -24.97
C LEU A 767 12.12 22.20 -25.63
N PRO A 768 12.64 22.45 -26.84
CA PRO A 768 12.33 23.66 -27.61
C PRO A 768 10.92 23.62 -28.23
N ILE A 769 10.09 22.64 -27.86
CA ILE A 769 8.68 22.54 -28.25
C ILE A 769 7.86 22.21 -27.01
N LEU A 770 6.60 22.66 -26.97
CA LEU A 770 5.65 22.31 -25.90
C LEU A 770 4.21 22.32 -26.42
N PRO A 771 3.31 21.50 -25.83
CA PRO A 771 1.87 21.63 -26.09
C PRO A 771 1.36 22.95 -25.51
N ILE A 772 0.63 23.72 -26.31
CA ILE A 772 0.00 24.98 -25.91
C ILE A 772 -1.50 24.93 -26.19
N ILE A 773 -2.25 25.68 -25.39
CA ILE A 773 -3.67 25.94 -25.58
C ILE A 773 -3.81 27.26 -26.36
N VAL A 774 -4.52 27.23 -27.49
CA VAL A 774 -4.82 28.40 -28.34
C VAL A 774 -6.33 28.63 -28.38
N ASN A 775 -6.76 29.89 -28.32
CA ASN A 775 -8.18 30.22 -28.49
C ASN A 775 -8.60 30.06 -29.95
N GLN A 776 -9.68 29.31 -30.21
CA GLN A 776 -10.26 29.15 -31.55
C GLN A 776 -11.41 30.13 -31.84
N GLN A 777 -11.98 30.75 -30.82
CA GLN A 777 -13.15 31.61 -30.96
C GLN A 777 -12.73 33.07 -31.14
N ALA A 778 -13.33 33.74 -32.12
CA ALA A 778 -12.87 35.02 -32.67
C ALA A 778 -13.21 36.25 -31.81
N ASN A 779 -12.89 36.23 -30.53
CA ASN A 779 -12.82 37.47 -29.75
C ASN A 779 -11.45 38.14 -29.99
N LEU A 780 -11.44 39.25 -30.73
CA LEU A 780 -10.23 40.02 -31.06
C LEU A 780 -9.40 40.40 -29.82
N ALA A 781 -10.05 40.62 -28.67
CA ALA A 781 -9.38 40.97 -27.41
C ALA A 781 -8.53 39.82 -26.81
N GLU A 782 -8.83 38.57 -27.16
CA GLU A 782 -8.11 37.37 -26.67
C GLU A 782 -7.27 36.71 -27.78
N MET A 783 -7.22 37.31 -28.96
CA MET A 783 -6.42 36.81 -30.07
C MET A 783 -4.93 36.79 -29.68
N GLY A 784 -4.26 35.68 -30.02
CA GLY A 784 -2.86 35.47 -29.67
C GLY A 784 -2.57 35.18 -28.20
N ARG A 785 -3.58 35.17 -27.31
CA ARG A 785 -3.41 34.74 -25.92
C ARG A 785 -3.34 33.22 -25.87
N ILE A 786 -2.22 32.71 -25.39
CA ILE A 786 -1.89 31.30 -25.34
C ILE A 786 -1.43 30.92 -23.92
N MET A 787 -1.48 29.63 -23.61
CA MET A 787 -1.03 29.07 -22.34
C MET A 787 -0.32 27.73 -22.59
N ALA A 788 0.75 27.42 -21.86
CA ALA A 788 1.31 26.07 -21.86
C ALA A 788 0.27 25.08 -21.30
N LEU A 789 0.00 23.96 -22.00
CA LEU A 789 -0.94 22.96 -21.52
C LEU A 789 -0.50 22.45 -20.14
N PRO A 790 -1.36 22.45 -19.10
CA PRO A 790 -1.00 21.89 -17.79
C PRO A 790 -0.59 20.41 -17.86
N GLY A 791 0.53 20.08 -17.19
CA GLY A 791 1.15 18.75 -17.21
C GLY A 791 0.22 17.58 -16.84
N ILE A 792 -0.83 17.84 -16.05
CA ILE A 792 -1.88 16.86 -15.73
C ILE A 792 -2.57 16.28 -16.98
N PHE A 793 -2.71 17.07 -18.04
CA PHE A 793 -3.37 16.64 -19.29
C PHE A 793 -2.45 15.83 -20.22
N TRP A 794 -1.13 15.93 -20.04
CA TRP A 794 -0.16 15.30 -20.94
C TRP A 794 -0.22 13.77 -20.84
N GLN A 795 -0.67 13.24 -19.71
CA GLN A 795 -0.82 11.81 -19.45
C GLN A 795 -2.19 11.23 -19.86
N GLN A 796 -3.17 12.09 -20.19
CA GLN A 796 -4.59 11.70 -20.26
C GLN A 796 -5.13 11.46 -21.68
N LYS A 797 -4.39 11.83 -22.72
CA LYS A 797 -4.82 11.66 -24.11
C LYS A 797 -4.73 10.21 -24.58
N ASP A 798 -3.50 9.70 -24.68
CA ASP A 798 -3.15 8.41 -25.27
C ASP A 798 -1.76 7.97 -24.77
N GLU A 799 -1.37 6.74 -25.08
CA GLU A 799 -0.04 6.20 -24.73
C GLU A 799 1.12 7.02 -25.32
N PHE A 800 0.91 7.70 -26.46
CA PHE A 800 1.96 8.47 -27.11
C PHE A 800 2.24 9.79 -26.38
N SER A 801 1.20 10.42 -25.84
CA SER A 801 1.30 11.61 -24.99
C SER A 801 1.91 11.27 -23.62
N LYS A 802 1.58 10.10 -23.05
CA LYS A 802 2.28 9.55 -21.86
C LYS A 802 3.77 9.33 -22.13
N GLN A 803 4.13 8.78 -23.29
CA GLN A 803 5.53 8.61 -23.68
C GLN A 803 6.24 9.96 -23.89
N PHE A 804 5.58 10.97 -24.47
CA PHE A 804 6.14 12.33 -24.56
C PHE A 804 6.37 12.95 -23.18
N TYR A 805 5.44 12.76 -22.22
CA TYR A 805 5.61 13.20 -20.84
C TYR A 805 6.83 12.54 -20.17
N GLN A 806 6.98 11.22 -20.31
CA GLN A 806 8.15 10.50 -19.78
C GLN A 806 9.45 10.92 -20.49
N TYR A 807 9.42 11.17 -21.79
CA TYR A 807 10.55 11.68 -22.56
C TYR A 807 10.97 13.09 -22.13
N TRP A 808 10.01 13.96 -21.81
CA TRP A 808 10.28 15.28 -21.21
C TRP A 808 11.00 15.14 -19.87
N LEU A 809 10.47 14.32 -18.96
CA LEU A 809 11.11 14.09 -17.65
C LEU A 809 12.53 13.52 -17.82
N ALA A 810 12.70 12.51 -18.68
CA ALA A 810 14.00 11.89 -18.94
C ALA A 810 15.03 12.88 -19.52
N LYS A 811 14.62 13.75 -20.45
CA LYS A 811 15.50 14.78 -21.01
C LYS A 811 15.96 15.77 -19.95
N GLY A 812 15.05 16.22 -19.08
CA GLY A 812 15.38 17.15 -18.00
C GLY A 812 16.36 16.52 -17.01
N LEU A 813 16.14 15.25 -16.65
CA LEU A 813 17.05 14.48 -15.81
C LEU A 813 18.46 14.35 -16.44
N THR A 814 18.56 14.09 -17.76
CA THR A 814 19.87 13.99 -18.44
C THR A 814 20.59 15.32 -18.61
N GLN A 815 19.88 16.46 -18.60
CA GLN A 815 20.48 17.78 -18.79
C GLN A 815 20.85 18.47 -17.47
N PHE A 816 20.17 18.13 -16.37
CA PHE A 816 20.23 18.89 -15.11
C PHE A 816 20.46 18.02 -13.85
N GLU A 817 20.74 16.72 -14.01
CA GLU A 817 21.11 15.74 -12.97
C GLU A 817 20.11 15.54 -11.80
N GLN A 818 18.93 16.17 -11.86
CA GLN A 818 17.89 16.10 -10.82
C GLN A 818 16.55 15.62 -11.38
N ASN A 819 15.89 14.71 -10.66
CA ASN A 819 14.53 14.27 -10.97
C ASN A 819 13.54 14.98 -10.01
N LEU A 820 12.94 16.05 -10.52
CA LEU A 820 11.98 16.92 -9.83
C LEU A 820 10.63 16.90 -10.57
N GLU A 821 9.89 15.80 -10.50
CA GLU A 821 8.50 15.77 -11.01
C GLU A 821 7.60 16.68 -10.18
N VAL A 822 6.78 17.51 -10.83
CA VAL A 822 5.87 18.45 -10.16
C VAL A 822 4.68 17.70 -9.57
N SER A 823 4.57 17.71 -8.24
CA SER A 823 3.45 17.06 -7.56
C SER A 823 2.18 17.92 -7.69
N GLN A 824 1.27 17.49 -8.57
CA GLN A 824 -0.02 18.15 -8.81
C GLN A 824 -0.79 18.40 -7.50
N THR A 825 -0.82 17.41 -6.59
CA THR A 825 -1.47 17.50 -5.28
C THR A 825 -0.78 18.51 -4.35
N LEU A 826 0.55 18.60 -4.37
CA LEU A 826 1.30 19.59 -3.60
C LEU A 826 1.00 21.01 -4.10
N ILE A 827 1.00 21.22 -5.42
CA ILE A 827 0.68 22.51 -6.04
C ILE A 827 -0.78 22.89 -5.75
N ALA A 828 -1.73 21.96 -5.88
CA ALA A 828 -3.13 22.18 -5.48
C ALA A 828 -3.25 22.57 -4.00
N THR A 829 -2.51 21.91 -3.10
CA THR A 829 -2.45 22.25 -1.67
C THR A 829 -1.89 23.66 -1.44
N LYS A 830 -0.78 24.03 -2.10
CA LYS A 830 -0.20 25.38 -2.02
C LYS A 830 -1.17 26.45 -2.54
N ILE A 831 -1.95 26.15 -3.60
CA ILE A 831 -2.98 27.05 -4.13
C ILE A 831 -4.15 27.19 -3.16
N HIS A 832 -4.61 26.10 -2.53
CA HIS A 832 -5.62 26.16 -1.47
C HIS A 832 -5.16 26.98 -0.25
N GLN A 833 -3.89 26.91 0.13
CA GLN A 833 -3.31 27.80 1.16
C GLN A 833 -3.37 29.27 0.71
N VAL A 834 -3.06 29.57 -0.55
CA VAL A 834 -3.19 30.94 -1.10
C VAL A 834 -4.66 31.42 -1.10
N GLN A 835 -5.63 30.57 -1.41
CA GLN A 835 -7.06 30.90 -1.35
C GLN A 835 -7.53 31.30 0.06
N GLN A 836 -6.91 30.77 1.12
CA GLN A 836 -7.24 31.14 2.51
C GLN A 836 -6.82 32.58 2.85
N HIS A 837 -5.87 33.15 2.11
CA HIS A 837 -5.43 34.53 2.27
C HIS A 837 -6.20 35.47 1.32
N LYS A 838 -7.25 36.15 1.83
CA LYS A 838 -8.11 37.09 1.07
C LYS A 838 -7.37 38.16 0.26
N SER A 839 -6.17 38.57 0.69
CA SER A 839 -5.33 39.54 -0.04
C SER A 839 -4.66 38.93 -1.28
N LEU A 840 -4.41 37.62 -1.30
CA LEU A 840 -3.73 36.90 -2.38
C LEU A 840 -4.71 36.17 -3.31
N GLU A 841 -5.90 35.81 -2.83
CA GLU A 841 -6.97 35.16 -3.61
C GLU A 841 -7.28 35.88 -4.93
N ASN A 842 -7.25 37.22 -4.94
CA ASN A 842 -7.51 38.03 -6.13
C ASN A 842 -6.49 37.82 -7.27
N ARG A 843 -5.32 37.26 -7.00
CA ARG A 843 -4.24 36.99 -7.96
C ARG A 843 -4.31 35.58 -8.58
N LEU A 844 -5.32 34.77 -8.22
CA LEU A 844 -5.55 33.43 -8.80
C LEU A 844 -6.49 33.47 -10.00
N TYR A 845 -6.11 32.73 -11.06
CA TYR A 845 -6.88 32.59 -12.30
C TYR A 845 -6.88 31.13 -12.80
N PRO A 846 -8.00 30.57 -13.30
CA PRO A 846 -9.35 31.10 -13.21
C PRO A 846 -9.82 31.08 -11.75
N ARG A 847 -10.85 31.87 -11.40
CA ARG A 847 -11.37 31.90 -10.03
C ARG A 847 -12.41 30.79 -9.82
N PHE A 848 -12.05 29.76 -9.07
CA PHE A 848 -13.01 28.75 -8.61
C PHE A 848 -13.84 29.26 -7.42
N LYS A 849 -15.09 28.78 -7.30
CA LYS A 849 -15.92 29.04 -6.13
C LYS A 849 -15.38 28.21 -4.95
N ALA A 850 -15.09 28.86 -3.82
CA ALA A 850 -14.55 28.19 -2.65
C ALA A 850 -15.50 27.08 -2.12
N THR A 851 -14.99 25.85 -2.04
CA THR A 851 -15.67 24.70 -1.41
C THR A 851 -15.59 24.82 0.10
N LYS A 852 -16.74 24.77 0.79
CA LYS A 852 -16.79 24.70 2.26
C LYS A 852 -16.31 23.31 2.70
N THR A 853 -15.18 23.25 3.40
CA THR A 853 -14.64 22.00 3.98
C THR A 853 -15.52 21.47 5.11
N PRO A 854 -15.74 20.15 5.25
CA PRO A 854 -16.33 19.57 6.46
C PRO A 854 -15.35 19.71 7.63
N ASN A 855 -15.82 20.18 8.78
CA ASN A 855 -14.99 20.30 9.99
C ASN A 855 -14.68 18.92 10.57
N GLN A 856 -13.40 18.62 10.81
CA GLN A 856 -12.99 17.52 11.68
C GLN A 856 -13.34 17.89 13.14
N GLN A 857 -14.32 17.21 13.73
CA GLN A 857 -14.55 17.30 15.17
C GLN A 857 -13.65 16.32 15.91
N ALA A 858 -12.81 16.84 16.81
CA ALA A 858 -12.08 16.03 17.77
C ALA A 858 -13.05 15.40 18.77
N THR A 859 -13.07 14.06 18.84
CA THR A 859 -13.82 13.31 19.85
C THR A 859 -13.00 13.18 21.13
N MET A 860 -13.11 14.18 22.02
CA MET A 860 -12.82 13.97 23.44
C MET A 860 -14.09 13.50 24.16
N HIS A 861 -14.00 12.35 24.81
CA HIS A 861 -15.09 11.81 25.63
C HIS A 861 -15.24 12.63 26.93
N THR A 862 -16.41 13.23 27.13
CA THR A 862 -16.96 13.50 28.48
C THR A 862 -18.43 13.11 28.53
N THR A 863 -18.77 12.23 29.48
CA THR A 863 -20.14 11.82 29.80
C THR A 863 -20.84 12.86 30.69
N PRO A 864 -22.19 12.84 30.79
CA PRO A 864 -22.96 14.08 30.88
C PRO A 864 -23.34 14.52 32.30
N SER A 865 -23.72 15.80 32.44
CA SER A 865 -24.57 16.27 33.55
C SER A 865 -25.44 17.46 33.16
N ALA A 866 -26.74 17.16 33.08
CA ALA A 866 -27.94 17.97 33.29
C ALA A 866 -27.94 19.52 33.09
N ASN A 867 -28.93 19.94 32.28
CA ASN A 867 -29.94 20.96 32.59
C ASN A 867 -29.65 22.49 32.49
N THR A 868 -30.36 23.10 31.51
CA THR A 868 -31.21 24.32 31.63
C THR A 868 -30.74 25.64 30.98
N LYS A 869 -31.36 25.93 29.80
CA LYS A 869 -31.88 27.24 29.30
C LYS A 869 -30.94 28.41 28.91
N ILE A 870 -31.14 28.88 27.65
CA ILE A 870 -31.45 30.28 27.20
C ILE A 870 -30.33 31.34 27.46
N SER A 871 -29.72 32.10 26.55
CA SER A 871 -29.94 32.56 25.15
C SER A 871 -28.67 33.34 24.65
N THR A 872 -28.48 33.95 23.46
CA THR A 872 -29.29 34.19 22.23
C THR A 872 -28.41 34.51 21.00
N ASN A 873 -28.88 34.07 19.83
CA ASN A 873 -28.80 34.59 18.44
C ASN A 873 -28.74 36.14 18.25
N THR A 874 -28.32 36.78 17.13
CA THR A 874 -27.75 36.35 15.81
C THR A 874 -27.16 37.55 15.00
N GLU A 875 -26.24 37.23 14.05
CA GLU A 875 -26.05 37.80 12.69
C GLU A 875 -25.58 39.24 12.39
N VAL A 876 -24.80 39.36 11.29
CA VAL A 876 -24.52 40.58 10.50
C VAL A 876 -24.66 40.28 9.00
N SER A 877 -25.24 41.24 8.25
CA SER A 877 -25.35 41.30 6.77
C SER A 877 -25.84 42.70 6.32
N ILE A 878 -25.59 43.24 5.11
CA ILE A 878 -24.73 42.82 3.98
C ILE A 878 -24.31 44.06 3.12
N THR A 879 -23.02 44.15 2.75
CA THR A 879 -22.39 44.96 1.66
C THR A 879 -22.63 46.48 1.43
N LYS A 880 -21.48 47.16 1.23
CA LYS A 880 -21.06 48.04 0.07
C LYS A 880 -21.18 49.58 0.07
N ASN A 881 -20.02 50.16 -0.32
CA ASN A 881 -19.74 51.38 -1.10
C ASN A 881 -19.66 52.78 -0.43
N LYS A 882 -18.46 53.40 -0.61
CA LYS A 882 -18.08 54.83 -0.72
C LYS A 882 -18.93 55.88 0.03
N THR A 883 -18.35 56.79 0.83
CA THR A 883 -17.71 58.05 0.34
C THR A 883 -16.88 58.76 1.45
N ALA A 884 -15.82 59.46 1.04
CA ALA A 884 -15.05 60.58 1.65
C ALA A 884 -14.81 60.78 3.19
N THR A 885 -13.56 61.20 3.47
CA THR A 885 -13.08 62.22 4.44
C THR A 885 -13.11 62.04 5.98
N ILE A 886 -11.89 62.08 6.54
CA ILE A 886 -11.41 62.93 7.67
C ILE A 886 -11.62 62.49 9.14
N ASN A 887 -10.47 62.44 9.83
CA ASN A 887 -10.11 62.60 11.26
C ASN A 887 -10.58 61.68 12.42
N ASP A 888 -9.55 61.30 13.18
CA ASP A 888 -9.39 61.37 14.65
C ASP A 888 -10.25 60.58 15.65
N SER A 889 -9.52 59.70 16.36
CA SER A 889 -9.42 59.64 17.84
C SER A 889 -10.43 58.82 18.69
N HIS A 890 -9.82 57.93 19.48
CA HIS A 890 -10.04 57.65 20.91
C HIS A 890 -11.41 57.18 21.48
N ASN A 891 -11.35 55.95 22.01
CA ASN A 891 -11.80 55.51 23.35
C ASN A 891 -13.29 55.30 23.75
N GLN A 892 -13.47 54.11 24.35
CA GLN A 892 -14.28 53.75 25.54
C GLN A 892 -15.77 53.37 25.44
N ASN A 893 -16.13 52.46 26.37
CA ASN A 893 -17.38 51.72 26.50
C ASN A 893 -18.53 52.53 27.12
N HIS A 894 -19.78 52.31 26.66
CA HIS A 894 -20.87 51.90 27.57
C HIS A 894 -22.10 51.27 26.89
N ASN A 895 -22.88 50.52 27.66
CA ASN A 895 -24.12 49.84 27.26
C ASN A 895 -25.34 50.79 27.24
N GLN A 896 -26.27 50.59 26.29
CA GLN A 896 -27.73 50.64 26.55
C GLN A 896 -28.54 49.97 25.42
N LYS A 897 -29.84 49.71 25.69
CA LYS A 897 -30.66 48.64 25.05
C LYS A 897 -31.97 49.22 24.49
N VAL A 898 -32.40 48.79 23.29
CA VAL A 898 -33.68 49.23 22.66
C VAL A 898 -34.46 48.02 22.11
N ALA A 899 -35.79 48.10 22.10
CA ALA A 899 -36.73 47.03 21.75
C ALA A 899 -37.19 47.08 20.26
N LEU A 900 -37.76 45.96 19.77
CA LEU A 900 -38.22 45.77 18.39
C LEU A 900 -39.76 45.78 18.25
N THR A 901 -40.24 46.20 17.07
CA THR A 901 -41.65 46.53 16.76
C THR A 901 -42.41 45.40 16.04
N PRO A 902 -43.77 45.37 16.14
CA PRO A 902 -44.58 44.19 15.80
C PRO A 902 -44.63 43.78 14.32
N GLN A 903 -44.29 44.65 13.36
CA GLN A 903 -44.23 44.27 11.94
C GLN A 903 -43.20 43.16 11.69
N LEU A 904 -42.04 43.19 12.36
CA LEU A 904 -41.00 42.17 12.21
C LEU A 904 -41.48 40.79 12.68
N GLN A 905 -42.40 40.77 13.65
CA GLN A 905 -42.92 39.56 14.29
C GLN A 905 -43.87 38.78 13.37
N GLN A 906 -44.69 39.48 12.57
CA GLN A 906 -45.51 38.86 11.53
C GLN A 906 -44.67 38.28 10.39
N THR A 907 -43.61 38.98 9.95
CA THR A 907 -42.75 38.50 8.85
C THR A 907 -41.98 37.24 9.23
N LEU A 908 -41.45 37.17 10.46
CA LEU A 908 -40.81 35.96 10.99
C LEU A 908 -41.78 34.76 11.04
N GLN A 909 -43.04 35.00 11.42
CA GLN A 909 -44.03 33.93 11.55
C GLN A 909 -44.42 33.33 10.20
N GLN A 910 -44.49 34.14 9.14
CA GLN A 910 -44.67 33.66 7.76
C GLN A 910 -43.45 32.89 7.24
N GLN A 911 -42.22 33.34 7.53
CA GLN A 911 -41.00 32.60 7.15
C GLN A 911 -40.86 31.25 7.87
N LEU A 912 -41.28 31.16 9.14
CA LEU A 912 -41.30 29.89 9.87
C LEU A 912 -42.27 28.88 9.25
N LEU A 913 -43.50 29.30 8.92
CA LEU A 913 -44.48 28.47 8.21
C LEU A 913 -43.97 28.01 6.84
N ALA A 914 -43.33 28.90 6.07
CA ALA A 914 -42.76 28.55 4.77
C ALA A 914 -41.63 27.51 4.87
N ASN A 915 -40.76 27.62 5.89
CA ASN A 915 -39.69 26.64 6.12
C ASN A 915 -40.23 25.31 6.67
N GLN A 916 -41.29 25.32 7.47
CA GLN A 916 -41.92 24.11 8.00
C GLN A 916 -42.59 23.29 6.89
N ALA A 917 -43.29 23.95 5.95
CA ALA A 917 -43.83 23.31 4.75
C ALA A 917 -42.72 22.70 3.85
N ARG A 918 -41.57 23.39 3.74
CA ARG A 918 -40.41 22.93 2.96
C ARG A 918 -39.67 21.74 3.58
N LEU A 919 -39.74 21.60 4.90
CA LEU A 919 -39.24 20.43 5.65
C LEU A 919 -40.21 19.24 5.53
N GLN A 920 -41.52 19.48 5.56
CA GLN A 920 -42.50 18.42 5.28
C GLN A 920 -42.43 17.90 3.84
N SER A 921 -42.16 18.75 2.84
CA SER A 921 -41.97 18.31 1.46
C SER A 921 -40.68 17.54 1.21
N SER A 922 -39.69 17.62 2.10
CA SER A 922 -38.41 16.91 1.99
C SER A 922 -38.32 15.62 2.83
N LEU A 923 -39.26 15.43 3.77
CA LEU A 923 -39.46 14.16 4.50
C LEU A 923 -40.51 13.25 3.85
N SER A 924 -41.23 13.73 2.83
CA SER A 924 -42.14 12.93 2.01
C SER A 924 -41.38 12.14 0.94
N THR A 925 -41.22 10.83 1.13
CA THR A 925 -40.59 9.93 0.16
C THR A 925 -41.53 9.53 -0.98
N THR A 926 -41.96 10.51 -1.80
CA THR A 926 -42.59 10.23 -3.10
C THR A 926 -41.52 9.84 -4.13
N ASP A 927 -41.08 8.59 -3.99
CA ASP A 927 -40.09 7.92 -4.84
C ASP A 927 -40.72 7.63 -6.22
N LYS A 928 -40.70 8.63 -7.11
CA LYS A 928 -41.36 8.59 -8.44
C LYS A 928 -40.94 7.39 -9.30
N ASP A 929 -39.73 6.84 -9.09
CA ASP A 929 -39.27 5.63 -9.78
C ASP A 929 -39.93 4.35 -9.25
N LYS A 930 -40.41 4.32 -8.01
CA LYS A 930 -41.24 3.21 -7.49
C LYS A 930 -42.67 3.28 -8.03
N GLU A 931 -43.28 4.45 -8.08
CA GLU A 931 -44.61 4.62 -8.71
C GLU A 931 -44.56 4.21 -10.19
N ARG A 932 -43.55 4.67 -10.93
CA ARG A 932 -43.37 4.31 -12.35
C ARG A 932 -43.18 2.80 -12.55
N LYS A 933 -42.44 2.13 -11.66
CA LYS A 933 -42.33 0.66 -11.65
C LYS A 933 -43.64 -0.04 -11.28
N LEU A 934 -44.42 0.53 -10.35
CA LEU A 934 -45.73 0.00 -9.96
C LEU A 934 -46.75 0.10 -11.11
N TYR A 935 -46.77 1.20 -11.85
CA TYR A 935 -47.59 1.34 -13.08
C TYR A 935 -47.16 0.37 -14.19
N ILE A 936 -45.85 0.12 -14.36
CA ILE A 936 -45.35 -0.89 -15.32
C ILE A 936 -45.79 -2.30 -14.90
N ILE A 937 -45.68 -2.65 -13.62
CA ILE A 937 -46.15 -3.94 -13.10
C ILE A 937 -47.67 -4.08 -13.26
N GLY A 938 -48.44 -3.03 -12.95
CA GLY A 938 -49.89 -3.00 -13.15
C GLY A 938 -50.30 -3.17 -14.62
N ALA A 939 -49.58 -2.52 -15.55
CA ALA A 939 -49.81 -2.69 -16.98
C ALA A 939 -49.50 -4.12 -17.47
N VAL A 940 -48.41 -4.72 -16.99
CA VAL A 940 -48.08 -6.13 -17.30
C VAL A 940 -49.14 -7.09 -16.77
N VAL A 941 -49.63 -6.90 -15.54
CA VAL A 941 -50.72 -7.71 -14.97
C VAL A 941 -52.01 -7.55 -15.77
N ALA A 942 -52.38 -6.33 -16.17
CA ALA A 942 -53.55 -6.09 -17.01
C ALA A 942 -53.45 -6.79 -18.38
N VAL A 943 -52.28 -6.74 -19.04
CA VAL A 943 -52.04 -7.44 -20.31
C VAL A 943 -52.13 -8.96 -20.14
N VAL A 944 -51.60 -9.52 -19.04
CA VAL A 944 -51.72 -10.96 -18.75
C VAL A 944 -53.18 -11.36 -18.52
N VAL A 945 -53.97 -10.56 -17.78
CA VAL A 945 -55.41 -10.83 -17.57
C VAL A 945 -56.21 -10.74 -18.88
N ILE A 946 -55.90 -9.78 -19.75
CA ILE A 946 -56.53 -9.68 -21.08
C ILE A 946 -56.16 -10.89 -21.95
N LEU A 947 -54.89 -11.32 -21.95
CA LEU A 947 -54.44 -12.51 -22.68
C LEU A 947 -55.09 -13.81 -22.16
N THR A 948 -55.24 -13.97 -20.84
CA THR A 948 -55.96 -15.14 -20.29
C THR A 948 -57.45 -15.10 -20.61
N PHE A 949 -58.07 -13.92 -20.69
CA PHE A 949 -59.47 -13.79 -21.10
C PHE A 949 -59.67 -14.11 -22.60
N ILE A 950 -58.75 -13.66 -23.46
CA ILE A 950 -58.75 -13.98 -24.91
C ILE A 950 -58.49 -15.48 -25.14
N MET A 951 -57.55 -16.08 -24.40
CA MET A 951 -57.32 -17.54 -24.44
C MET A 951 -58.57 -18.31 -23.96
N ALA A 952 -59.25 -17.83 -22.92
CA ALA A 952 -60.49 -18.43 -22.43
C ALA A 952 -61.68 -18.27 -23.40
N SER A 953 -61.67 -17.26 -24.29
CA SER A 953 -62.65 -17.12 -25.37
C SER A 953 -62.27 -17.83 -26.68
N LEU A 954 -61.05 -18.36 -26.78
CA LEU A 954 -60.57 -19.21 -27.89
C LEU A 954 -60.62 -20.71 -27.56
N LEU A 955 -60.90 -21.06 -26.30
CA LEU A 955 -61.11 -22.43 -25.78
C LEU A 955 -62.61 -22.73 -25.52
N LYS A 956 -63.50 -21.93 -26.11
CA LYS A 956 -64.94 -22.17 -26.25
C LYS A 956 -65.32 -22.06 -27.72
#